data_AF-A0A5C8EPU1-F1
#
_entry.id   AF-A0A5C8EPU1-F1
#
_cell.length_a   1.000
_cell.length_b   1.000
_cell.length_c   1.000
_cell.angle_alpha   90.00
_cell.angle_beta   90.00
_cell.angle_gamma   90.00
#
_symmetry.space_group_name_H-M   'P 1'
#
loop_
_entity.id
_entity.type
_entity.pdbx_description
1 polymer ?
#
loop_
_entity_poly.entity_id
_entity_poly.type
_entity_poly.pdbx_seq_one_letter_code
_entity_poly.pdbx_strand_id
1 'polypeptide(L)'
;MNNNLRKYIESFDNIIWLYRDIIDNKILENENLKNIDNEAKKELFDYIFDKYLDSESELNSLSIDARYYGFFRLKDIEIFLPIEEYCNNKIKDEIEKIKISNVRDIFMHLDMDLFLDDKNLLNEIPFDKYLSFISGRIKDINYGNGYYYAKSMSLIFIRNLLLEKIKEKEDIDEILDVIKKFDEFGQYNILEYIIYSLTKEEIQSDLIYDNLIKYCIELFNEEKLIKSFYDKRITKTLYTIINSISYNNERLKYILDVYFTKDEKELEEIYQYIDYEQKYKLDIPIYCLLRLTENKIDIKSILTDDQYRLVIMYLALKVKNINEIIVKNIAGEDIDLSIYWDLIRNQFLEYCNNYDIKQHGLFFLDRYRNLLEVINPTKEEFEKFSEAAKIFFYWYIIKEDNKELYPLIPEEVKKAIEIDKRYREKIEEEKQLFQKERIECIHKFFDKNRIIEDIDNIIKVLGNNPTFQDLSYYNDEYYKGKYDNKEKYLEDTERVIINPFIIDYYLIISKFFVKTVFMDKIKEYVDKYWNKHWCIQLYNYLKRHGDIVDKVNFSEEEKNKIKDYFKSSNYKENIKDLHNCLEGTFDNSYLYFVFYNIENIFKDIKFEYDEEILMNILKIPYDYYKGDIKLFNNNYYLEYFGVIMEYDADNIDFDRFFIGNEEMKNSIFKKLIESIDKDMITNEFGSYYTLLNIIKLYNSDKENYKLYSDNIAELVAHFYTSSLNKVEFLQIYNIINDFIQENNLDLKILDFINKSKQINYDHLKYINNLQKNLLEEKRLYTSSCYKLIYEIRRKINSKDIKISHNINPSSIENIKYELNQLCQYNNFNYLNKEEFNNLKNKIKNISDKFINDTDLNFEENMIYYNLLYLQNFIVEDITIWQKFTEFLMNNKDYYYSDMIIEKLIFENLFEKIDKNNFDFNFFIDNLISLYNNIIEKPYKDGVIPNETLIHRFLDNIILILINLKLDENIYNKITSLNGYIRGIIDVKIFNYFKPIKIIIKNGEYFVYDLENNFIFKTIDINELIEKLVPNDDSKVSRILKFQYLLNDIKNSILTISHPYNFEDKNESIYEFFNKVYVGCFSKTIDKENAYAWWKIYGDTSDDILKNIKVRILFNKRKLLKSILSLKDETFEYYFGDIEYIKSKENNKEIKDFFEKSNDFQFENEFRIIIKCKNENDNRIIKDNNDIPNLLGLPLNPKIYKYINLEDKYSFNEGLDERCKNTVKYLLKEAQDKI
;
A
#
# COMPACT_ATOMS: atom_id res chain seq x y z
N MET A 1 -20.32 -20.43 -6.05
CA MET A 1 -19.42 -20.38 -4.87
C MET A 1 -19.95 -21.17 -3.70
N ASN A 2 -19.31 -22.29 -3.41
CA ASN A 2 -19.50 -23.11 -2.19
C ASN A 2 -19.41 -22.24 -0.92
N ASN A 3 -20.31 -22.42 0.05
CA ASN A 3 -20.38 -21.60 1.27
C ASN A 3 -19.11 -21.67 2.14
N ASN A 4 -18.42 -22.82 2.18
CA ASN A 4 -17.17 -22.95 2.93
C ASN A 4 -16.04 -22.21 2.22
N LEU A 5 -15.99 -22.32 0.89
CA LEU A 5 -15.05 -21.58 0.05
C LEU A 5 -15.26 -20.08 0.19
N ARG A 6 -16.53 -19.64 0.18
CA ARG A 6 -16.90 -18.24 0.36
C ARG A 6 -16.46 -17.68 1.71
N LYS A 7 -16.75 -18.38 2.82
CA LYS A 7 -16.31 -17.96 4.16
C LYS A 7 -14.79 -17.88 4.27
N TYR A 8 -14.09 -18.80 3.61
CA TYR A 8 -12.64 -18.80 3.61
C TYR A 8 -12.06 -17.63 2.81
N ILE A 9 -12.59 -17.35 1.62
CA ILE A 9 -12.22 -16.15 0.85
C ILE A 9 -12.53 -14.87 1.65
N GLU A 10 -13.70 -14.80 2.30
CA GLU A 10 -14.13 -13.66 3.14
C GLU A 10 -13.35 -13.54 4.47
N SER A 11 -12.53 -14.56 4.84
CA SER A 11 -11.72 -14.53 6.06
C SER A 11 -10.40 -13.78 5.92
N PHE A 12 -10.02 -13.42 4.69
CA PHE A 12 -8.83 -12.64 4.42
C PHE A 12 -9.20 -11.17 4.16
N ASP A 13 -8.58 -10.27 4.93
CA ASP A 13 -8.77 -8.81 4.77
C ASP A 13 -8.24 -8.27 3.43
N ASN A 14 -7.40 -9.05 2.74
CA ASN A 14 -6.82 -8.71 1.45
C ASN A 14 -6.56 -9.97 0.60
N ILE A 15 -6.83 -9.87 -0.70
CA ILE A 15 -6.59 -10.90 -1.71
C ILE A 15 -5.14 -11.41 -1.74
N ILE A 16 -4.15 -10.58 -1.37
CA ILE A 16 -2.73 -10.97 -1.29
C ILE A 16 -2.52 -12.12 -0.32
N TRP A 17 -3.16 -12.05 0.86
CA TRP A 17 -3.02 -13.09 1.89
C TRP A 17 -3.71 -14.37 1.48
N LEU A 18 -4.88 -14.28 0.83
CA LEU A 18 -5.56 -15.43 0.24
C LEU A 18 -4.69 -16.08 -0.85
N TYR A 19 -4.11 -15.28 -1.74
CA TYR A 19 -3.27 -15.77 -2.82
C TYR A 19 -2.04 -16.50 -2.30
N ARG A 20 -1.40 -15.94 -1.27
CA ARG A 20 -0.28 -16.56 -0.56
C ARG A 20 -0.65 -17.87 0.10
N ASP A 21 -1.77 -17.92 0.82
CA ASP A 21 -2.21 -19.15 1.51
C ASP A 21 -2.46 -20.29 0.52
N ILE A 22 -2.84 -19.95 -0.71
CA ILE A 22 -3.07 -20.90 -1.79
C ILE A 22 -1.78 -21.37 -2.45
N ILE A 23 -0.83 -20.47 -2.77
CA ILE A 23 0.48 -20.87 -3.32
C ILE A 23 1.28 -21.70 -2.31
N ASP A 24 1.25 -21.32 -1.03
CA ASP A 24 1.91 -22.06 0.05
C ASP A 24 1.20 -23.41 0.36
N ASN A 25 0.13 -23.74 -0.37
CA ASN A 25 -0.73 -24.92 -0.17
C ASN A 25 -1.36 -25.02 1.23
N LYS A 26 -1.34 -23.94 2.03
CA LYS A 26 -1.92 -23.88 3.39
C LYS A 26 -3.43 -23.99 3.40
N ILE A 27 -4.10 -23.64 2.31
CA ILE A 27 -5.52 -23.91 2.11
C ILE A 27 -5.88 -25.40 2.33
N LEU A 28 -4.94 -26.33 2.08
CA LEU A 28 -5.13 -27.76 2.29
C LEU A 28 -5.04 -28.19 3.77
N GLU A 29 -4.54 -27.31 4.65
CA GLU A 29 -4.56 -27.50 6.11
C GLU A 29 -5.96 -27.24 6.70
N ASN A 30 -6.83 -26.53 5.96
CA ASN A 30 -8.21 -26.31 6.36
C ASN A 30 -9.07 -27.57 6.10
N GLU A 31 -9.51 -28.23 7.17
CA GLU A 31 -10.28 -29.48 7.09
C GLU A 31 -11.56 -29.38 6.24
N ASN A 32 -12.19 -28.19 6.18
CA ASN A 32 -13.41 -27.97 5.42
C ASN A 32 -13.17 -27.74 3.91
N LEU A 33 -11.92 -27.52 3.51
CA LEU A 33 -11.53 -27.20 2.13
C LEU A 33 -10.64 -28.26 1.47
N LYS A 34 -10.02 -29.13 2.26
CA LYS A 34 -9.15 -30.22 1.77
C LYS A 34 -9.82 -31.15 0.74
N ASN A 35 -11.14 -31.30 0.80
CA ASN A 35 -11.92 -32.23 -0.05
C ASN A 35 -12.98 -31.52 -0.93
N ILE A 36 -12.79 -30.24 -1.26
CA ILE A 36 -13.72 -29.56 -2.18
C ILE A 36 -13.64 -30.17 -3.59
N ASP A 37 -14.77 -30.17 -4.28
CA ASP A 37 -14.88 -30.73 -5.64
C ASP A 37 -14.16 -29.86 -6.68
N ASN A 38 -13.98 -30.43 -7.88
CA ASN A 38 -13.29 -29.75 -8.97
C ASN A 38 -14.00 -28.48 -9.44
N GLU A 39 -15.33 -28.37 -9.30
CA GLU A 39 -16.06 -27.15 -9.66
C GLU A 39 -15.76 -26.02 -8.68
N ALA A 40 -15.73 -26.28 -7.36
CA ALA A 40 -15.33 -25.29 -6.37
C ALA A 40 -13.85 -24.86 -6.54
N LYS A 41 -12.98 -25.78 -6.96
CA LYS A 41 -11.58 -25.45 -7.31
C LYS A 41 -11.49 -24.52 -8.52
N LYS A 42 -12.31 -24.75 -9.55
CA LYS A 42 -12.39 -23.87 -10.73
C LYS A 42 -12.91 -22.50 -10.32
N GLU A 43 -13.97 -22.44 -9.51
CA GLU A 43 -14.50 -21.18 -8.97
C GLU A 43 -13.45 -20.40 -8.17
N LEU A 44 -12.62 -21.09 -7.36
CA LEU A 44 -11.52 -20.46 -6.62
C LEU A 44 -10.44 -19.91 -7.56
N PHE A 45 -10.01 -20.72 -8.52
CA PHE A 45 -9.02 -20.31 -9.53
C PHE A 45 -9.55 -19.11 -10.33
N ASP A 46 -10.81 -19.17 -10.76
CA ASP A 46 -11.45 -18.10 -11.50
C ASP A 46 -11.49 -16.80 -10.72
N TYR A 47 -11.91 -16.87 -9.44
CA TYR A 47 -11.96 -15.72 -8.57
C TYR A 47 -10.59 -15.04 -8.41
N ILE A 48 -9.53 -15.82 -8.21
CA ILE A 48 -8.16 -15.29 -8.06
C ILE A 48 -7.65 -14.72 -9.37
N PHE A 49 -7.85 -15.47 -10.47
CA PHE A 49 -7.35 -15.11 -11.78
C PHE A 49 -8.05 -13.87 -12.33
N ASP A 50 -9.36 -13.75 -12.17
CA ASP A 50 -10.12 -12.56 -12.57
C ASP A 50 -9.69 -11.34 -11.74
N LYS A 51 -9.45 -11.52 -10.43
CA LYS A 51 -8.93 -10.46 -9.56
C LYS A 51 -7.52 -10.01 -9.93
N TYR A 52 -6.68 -10.94 -10.36
CA TYR A 52 -5.35 -10.64 -10.88
C TYR A 52 -5.42 -9.76 -12.15
N LEU A 53 -6.30 -10.09 -13.09
CA LEU A 53 -6.51 -9.31 -14.31
C LEU A 53 -7.09 -7.91 -14.03
N ASP A 54 -8.00 -7.81 -13.06
CA ASP A 54 -8.72 -6.58 -12.72
C ASP A 54 -7.98 -5.63 -11.76
N SER A 55 -7.01 -6.11 -10.96
CA SER A 55 -6.46 -5.29 -9.88
C SER A 55 -5.50 -4.19 -10.35
N GLU A 56 -5.77 -2.94 -9.96
CA GLU A 56 -4.84 -1.80 -10.02
C GLU A 56 -3.73 -1.87 -8.93
N SER A 57 -3.68 -2.95 -8.14
CA SER A 57 -2.74 -3.15 -7.05
C SER A 57 -1.45 -3.80 -7.55
N GLU A 58 -0.36 -3.04 -7.52
CA GLU A 58 1.03 -3.32 -7.95
C GLU A 58 1.70 -4.56 -7.30
N LEU A 59 1.01 -5.31 -6.44
CA LEU A 59 1.58 -6.39 -5.61
C LEU A 59 1.17 -7.81 -6.02
N ASN A 60 0.27 -7.97 -6.99
CA ASN A 60 -0.33 -9.27 -7.31
C ASN A 60 0.26 -9.83 -8.61
N SER A 61 1.43 -10.47 -8.55
CA SER A 61 1.97 -11.28 -9.66
C SER A 61 1.58 -12.75 -9.48
N LEU A 62 1.30 -13.47 -10.56
CA LEU A 62 1.03 -14.92 -10.46
C LEU A 62 2.32 -15.74 -10.29
N SER A 63 3.43 -15.31 -10.89
CA SER A 63 4.68 -16.08 -10.84
C SER A 63 5.78 -15.47 -9.95
N ILE A 64 5.75 -14.16 -9.64
CA ILE A 64 6.92 -13.46 -9.01
C ILE A 64 6.59 -12.38 -7.96
N ASP A 65 6.49 -12.77 -6.68
CA ASP A 65 6.94 -11.89 -5.58
C ASP A 65 8.19 -12.46 -4.89
N ALA A 66 9.32 -12.33 -5.58
CA ALA A 66 10.64 -12.77 -5.13
C ALA A 66 11.14 -12.09 -3.85
N ARG A 67 10.49 -11.02 -3.36
CA ARG A 67 10.94 -10.30 -2.15
C ARG A 67 10.92 -11.17 -0.90
N TYR A 68 10.17 -12.28 -0.93
CA TYR A 68 10.02 -13.13 0.25
C TYR A 68 10.03 -14.64 -0.01
N TYR A 69 9.65 -15.17 -1.20
CA TYR A 69 9.29 -16.61 -1.29
C TYR A 69 9.67 -17.40 -2.57
N GLY A 70 10.21 -16.78 -3.64
CA GLY A 70 10.69 -17.50 -4.84
C GLY A 70 9.75 -17.47 -6.05
N PHE A 71 10.11 -18.21 -7.12
CA PHE A 71 9.38 -18.33 -8.39
C PHE A 71 8.48 -19.58 -8.37
N PHE A 72 7.16 -19.40 -8.53
CA PHE A 72 6.18 -20.50 -8.47
C PHE A 72 5.46 -20.69 -9.79
N ARG A 73 5.23 -21.95 -10.17
CA ARG A 73 4.49 -22.34 -11.38
C ARG A 73 3.14 -22.93 -10.98
N LEU A 74 2.19 -22.95 -11.90
CA LEU A 74 0.86 -23.51 -11.67
C LEU A 74 0.92 -24.97 -11.15
N LYS A 75 1.86 -25.76 -11.68
CA LYS A 75 2.09 -27.15 -11.26
C LYS A 75 2.57 -27.30 -9.81
N ASP A 76 3.04 -26.22 -9.19
CA ASP A 76 3.53 -26.23 -7.80
C ASP A 76 2.38 -25.98 -6.80
N ILE A 77 1.17 -25.67 -7.29
CA ILE A 77 -0.02 -25.41 -6.47
C ILE A 77 -0.93 -26.65 -6.43
N GLU A 78 -0.85 -27.40 -5.35
CA GLU A 78 -1.49 -28.71 -5.19
C GLU A 78 -3.02 -28.67 -5.32
N ILE A 79 -3.67 -27.62 -4.83
CA ILE A 79 -5.13 -27.52 -4.89
C ILE A 79 -5.64 -27.44 -6.34
N PHE A 80 -4.84 -26.93 -7.28
CA PHE A 80 -5.21 -26.77 -8.69
C PHE A 80 -4.74 -27.92 -9.59
N LEU A 81 -3.85 -28.80 -9.14
CA LEU A 81 -3.43 -30.00 -9.90
C LEU A 81 -4.61 -30.82 -10.48
N PRO A 82 -5.71 -31.07 -9.73
CA PRO A 82 -6.84 -31.84 -10.27
C PRO A 82 -7.65 -31.12 -11.36
N ILE A 83 -7.41 -29.83 -11.56
CA ILE A 83 -8.06 -28.98 -12.57
C ILE A 83 -7.04 -28.26 -13.46
N GLU A 84 -5.81 -28.77 -13.53
CA GLU A 84 -4.70 -28.14 -14.25
C GLU A 84 -5.03 -27.84 -15.72
N GLU A 85 -5.72 -28.76 -16.41
CA GLU A 85 -6.18 -28.56 -17.79
C GLU A 85 -7.10 -27.35 -17.93
N TYR A 86 -7.99 -27.13 -16.96
CA TYR A 86 -8.88 -25.97 -16.95
C TYR A 86 -8.09 -24.68 -16.74
N CYS A 87 -7.20 -24.66 -15.74
CA CYS A 87 -6.34 -23.52 -15.45
C CYS A 87 -5.48 -23.15 -16.66
N ASN A 88 -4.86 -24.15 -17.31
CA ASN A 88 -4.06 -23.98 -18.52
C ASN A 88 -4.85 -23.34 -19.66
N ASN A 89 -6.05 -23.88 -19.95
CA ASN A 89 -6.89 -23.34 -21.02
C ASN A 89 -7.33 -21.90 -20.72
N LYS A 90 -7.73 -21.62 -19.47
CA LYS A 90 -8.16 -20.28 -19.07
C LYS A 90 -7.04 -19.25 -19.21
N ILE A 91 -5.83 -19.56 -18.76
CA ILE A 91 -4.70 -18.64 -18.86
C ILE A 91 -4.30 -18.44 -20.33
N LYS A 92 -4.26 -19.50 -21.15
CA LYS A 92 -3.97 -19.41 -22.59
C LYS A 92 -4.97 -18.52 -23.32
N ASP A 93 -6.26 -18.69 -23.05
CA ASP A 93 -7.31 -17.87 -23.65
C ASP A 93 -7.14 -16.38 -23.32
N GLU A 94 -6.65 -16.04 -22.12
CA GLU A 94 -6.38 -14.65 -21.75
C GLU A 94 -5.09 -14.10 -22.37
N ILE A 95 -4.01 -14.88 -22.43
CA ILE A 95 -2.77 -14.48 -23.11
C ILE A 95 -3.06 -14.09 -24.56
N GLU A 96 -3.86 -14.88 -25.29
CA GLU A 96 -4.25 -14.59 -26.67
C GLU A 96 -5.03 -13.26 -26.83
N LYS A 97 -5.64 -12.75 -25.76
CA LYS A 97 -6.43 -11.50 -25.76
C LYS A 97 -5.62 -10.26 -25.43
N ILE A 98 -4.42 -10.39 -24.84
CA ILE A 98 -3.61 -9.25 -24.39
C ILE A 98 -3.08 -8.49 -25.59
N LYS A 99 -3.57 -7.26 -25.78
CA LYS A 99 -3.04 -6.32 -26.78
C LYS A 99 -1.91 -5.53 -26.18
N ILE A 100 -0.73 -5.69 -26.74
CA ILE A 100 0.51 -5.12 -26.20
C ILE A 100 0.59 -3.65 -26.57
N SER A 101 0.06 -2.81 -25.68
CA SER A 101 -0.04 -1.36 -25.89
C SER A 101 0.80 -0.57 -24.89
N ASN A 102 1.12 -1.17 -23.75
CA ASN A 102 1.89 -0.57 -22.67
C ASN A 102 2.76 -1.63 -21.93
N VAL A 103 3.58 -1.20 -20.98
CA VAL A 103 4.49 -2.10 -20.25
C VAL A 103 3.76 -2.99 -19.22
N ARG A 104 2.58 -2.59 -18.72
CA ARG A 104 1.74 -3.47 -17.89
C ARG A 104 1.22 -4.66 -18.70
N ASP A 105 0.80 -4.45 -19.94
CA ASP A 105 0.36 -5.54 -20.82
C ASP A 105 1.51 -6.53 -21.09
N ILE A 106 2.72 -6.00 -21.31
CA ILE A 106 3.95 -6.81 -21.46
C ILE A 106 4.21 -7.62 -20.18
N PHE A 107 4.15 -6.98 -19.01
CA PHE A 107 4.30 -7.65 -17.71
C PHE A 107 3.29 -8.79 -17.55
N MET A 108 2.00 -8.50 -17.73
CA MET A 108 0.91 -9.46 -17.56
C MET A 108 1.07 -10.66 -18.50
N HIS A 109 1.40 -10.40 -19.76
CA HIS A 109 1.66 -11.45 -20.75
C HIS A 109 2.82 -12.36 -20.29
N LEU A 110 3.96 -11.76 -19.93
CA LEU A 110 5.15 -12.50 -19.50
C LEU A 110 4.95 -13.28 -18.20
N ASP A 111 4.26 -12.69 -17.21
CA ASP A 111 4.02 -13.30 -15.89
C ASP A 111 3.06 -14.49 -16.00
N MET A 112 1.98 -14.38 -16.79
CA MET A 112 1.05 -15.48 -17.04
C MET A 112 1.70 -16.62 -17.84
N ASP A 113 2.50 -16.29 -18.86
CA ASP A 113 3.23 -17.28 -19.66
C ASP A 113 4.23 -18.07 -18.81
N LEU A 114 4.96 -17.36 -17.95
CA LEU A 114 5.93 -17.97 -17.05
C LEU A 114 5.27 -18.80 -15.95
N PHE A 115 4.11 -18.39 -15.45
CA PHE A 115 3.32 -19.15 -14.48
C PHE A 115 2.85 -20.50 -15.05
N LEU A 116 2.51 -20.55 -16.34
CA LEU A 116 2.13 -21.78 -17.05
C LEU A 116 3.28 -22.75 -17.30
N ASP A 117 4.52 -22.25 -17.43
CA ASP A 117 5.71 -23.04 -17.77
C ASP A 117 5.59 -23.80 -19.11
N ASP A 118 4.79 -23.30 -20.06
CA ASP A 118 4.61 -23.90 -21.39
C ASP A 118 5.69 -23.39 -22.37
N LYS A 119 6.70 -24.24 -22.63
CA LYS A 119 7.82 -23.92 -23.52
C LYS A 119 7.40 -23.53 -24.95
N ASN A 120 6.28 -24.02 -25.46
CA ASN A 120 5.82 -23.67 -26.81
C ASN A 120 5.31 -22.24 -26.84
N LEU A 121 4.45 -21.88 -25.88
CA LEU A 121 3.94 -20.51 -25.73
C LEU A 121 5.08 -19.52 -25.43
N LEU A 122 5.96 -19.90 -24.50
CA LEU A 122 7.15 -19.11 -24.21
C LEU A 122 7.93 -18.86 -25.49
N ASN A 123 8.08 -19.80 -26.42
CA ASN A 123 8.84 -19.57 -27.66
C ASN A 123 8.22 -18.56 -28.65
N GLU A 124 6.90 -18.38 -28.65
CA GLU A 124 6.17 -17.53 -29.60
C GLU A 124 6.26 -16.02 -29.29
N ILE A 125 6.69 -15.65 -28.08
CA ILE A 125 6.77 -14.26 -27.63
C ILE A 125 7.90 -13.48 -28.35
N PRO A 126 7.60 -12.30 -28.95
CA PRO A 126 8.55 -11.50 -29.71
C PRO A 126 9.45 -10.65 -28.80
N PHE A 127 10.45 -11.28 -28.18
CA PHE A 127 11.43 -10.67 -27.28
C PHE A 127 11.97 -9.31 -27.78
N ASP A 128 12.53 -9.27 -29.00
CA ASP A 128 13.14 -8.05 -29.56
C ASP A 128 12.14 -6.88 -29.59
N LYS A 129 10.85 -7.17 -29.83
CA LYS A 129 9.81 -6.15 -29.85
C LYS A 129 9.53 -5.63 -28.45
N TYR A 130 9.47 -6.49 -27.44
CA TYR A 130 9.23 -6.07 -26.05
C TYR A 130 10.42 -5.29 -25.52
N LEU A 131 11.63 -5.80 -25.77
CA LEU A 131 12.85 -5.13 -25.36
C LEU A 131 12.98 -3.76 -26.03
N SER A 132 12.74 -3.67 -27.35
CA SER A 132 12.71 -2.39 -28.07
C SER A 132 11.62 -1.46 -27.57
N PHE A 133 10.44 -1.99 -27.23
CA PHE A 133 9.32 -1.19 -26.71
C PHE A 133 9.68 -0.57 -25.36
N ILE A 134 10.17 -1.39 -24.42
CA ILE A 134 10.61 -0.92 -23.11
C ILE A 134 11.72 0.10 -23.29
N SER A 135 12.77 -0.23 -24.05
CA SER A 135 13.92 0.66 -24.29
C SER A 135 13.54 2.03 -24.85
N GLY A 136 12.55 2.09 -25.76
CA GLY A 136 12.04 3.36 -26.31
C GLY A 136 11.21 4.19 -25.34
N ARG A 137 10.77 3.59 -24.24
CA ARG A 137 9.84 4.16 -23.25
C ARG A 137 10.45 4.32 -21.84
N ILE A 138 11.73 4.03 -21.64
CA ILE A 138 12.40 4.16 -20.32
C ILE A 138 12.36 5.60 -19.78
N LYS A 139 12.43 6.60 -20.66
CA LYS A 139 12.27 8.00 -20.24
C LYS A 139 10.87 8.27 -19.71
N ASP A 140 9.91 7.43 -20.10
CA ASP A 140 8.53 7.47 -19.69
C ASP A 140 8.28 6.69 -18.37
N ILE A 141 9.25 6.65 -17.44
CA ILE A 141 9.09 6.02 -16.11
C ILE A 141 8.74 7.06 -15.03
N ASN A 142 7.76 6.75 -14.18
CA ASN A 142 7.45 7.45 -12.93
C ASN A 142 7.24 6.44 -11.78
N TYR A 143 6.88 6.99 -10.62
CA TYR A 143 6.53 6.23 -9.43
C TYR A 143 5.36 5.23 -9.63
N GLY A 144 4.40 5.50 -10.53
CA GLY A 144 3.22 4.64 -10.74
C GLY A 144 3.40 3.50 -11.76
N ASN A 145 4.48 3.51 -12.56
CA ASN A 145 4.72 2.45 -13.55
C ASN A 145 6.09 1.77 -13.43
N GLY A 146 7.03 2.32 -12.65
CA GLY A 146 8.39 1.81 -12.54
C GLY A 146 8.47 0.34 -12.13
N TYR A 147 7.50 -0.14 -11.34
CA TYR A 147 7.34 -1.56 -11.00
C TYR A 147 7.20 -2.46 -12.24
N TYR A 148 6.29 -2.11 -13.16
CA TYR A 148 6.03 -2.92 -14.36
C TYR A 148 7.25 -2.96 -15.28
N TYR A 149 7.99 -1.86 -15.40
CA TYR A 149 9.24 -1.84 -16.16
C TYR A 149 10.29 -2.75 -15.52
N ALA A 150 10.49 -2.63 -14.21
CA ALA A 150 11.48 -3.44 -13.52
C ALA A 150 11.16 -4.94 -13.61
N LYS A 151 9.89 -5.29 -13.42
CA LYS A 151 9.41 -6.68 -13.49
C LYS A 151 9.40 -7.23 -14.90
N SER A 152 8.93 -6.49 -15.90
CA SER A 152 8.97 -6.93 -17.30
C SER A 152 10.39 -7.24 -17.75
N MET A 153 11.35 -6.36 -17.43
CA MET A 153 12.76 -6.60 -17.74
C MET A 153 13.29 -7.87 -17.08
N SER A 154 12.93 -8.10 -15.82
CA SER A 154 13.33 -9.30 -15.09
C SER A 154 12.72 -10.58 -15.70
N LEU A 155 11.42 -10.56 -16.00
CA LEU A 155 10.69 -11.68 -16.62
C LEU A 155 11.21 -12.01 -18.02
N ILE A 156 11.55 -10.99 -18.81
CA ILE A 156 12.18 -11.16 -20.14
C ILE A 156 13.49 -11.96 -20.00
N PHE A 157 14.33 -11.59 -19.03
CA PHE A 157 15.58 -12.29 -18.78
C PHE A 157 15.32 -13.75 -18.36
N ILE A 158 14.47 -13.95 -17.34
CA ILE A 158 14.14 -15.28 -16.80
C ILE A 158 13.58 -16.20 -17.89
N ARG A 159 12.69 -15.68 -18.75
CA ARG A 159 12.16 -16.44 -19.88
C ARG A 159 13.27 -16.87 -20.85
N ASN A 160 14.13 -15.95 -21.28
CA ASN A 160 15.18 -16.28 -22.24
C ASN A 160 16.16 -17.31 -21.66
N LEU A 161 16.37 -17.28 -20.34
CA LEU A 161 17.10 -18.31 -19.62
C LEU A 161 16.38 -19.66 -19.67
N LEU A 162 15.09 -19.73 -19.30
CA LEU A 162 14.29 -20.97 -19.30
C LEU A 162 14.10 -21.59 -20.69
N LEU A 163 14.12 -20.77 -21.74
CA LEU A 163 14.07 -21.21 -23.14
C LEU A 163 15.44 -21.59 -23.71
N GLU A 164 16.51 -21.51 -22.91
CA GLU A 164 17.89 -21.75 -23.35
C GLU A 164 18.28 -20.85 -24.54
N LYS A 165 17.72 -19.63 -24.59
CA LYS A 165 18.03 -18.62 -25.61
C LYS A 165 19.28 -17.82 -25.26
N ILE A 166 19.64 -17.74 -23.98
CA ILE A 166 20.91 -17.15 -23.52
C ILE A 166 22.03 -18.17 -23.74
N LYS A 167 22.79 -18.01 -24.83
CA LYS A 167 23.85 -18.95 -25.24
C LYS A 167 25.21 -18.26 -25.33
N GLU A 168 25.22 -17.00 -25.71
CA GLU A 168 26.42 -16.19 -25.91
C GLU A 168 26.32 -14.88 -25.13
N LYS A 169 27.45 -14.17 -25.04
CA LYS A 169 27.53 -12.93 -24.26
C LYS A 169 26.59 -11.87 -24.81
N GLU A 170 26.48 -11.82 -26.13
CA GLU A 170 25.67 -10.87 -26.90
C GLU A 170 24.20 -10.90 -26.48
N ASP A 171 23.67 -12.08 -26.11
CA ASP A 171 22.28 -12.25 -25.64
C ASP A 171 22.04 -11.54 -24.29
N ILE A 172 23.05 -11.53 -23.43
CA ILE A 172 23.01 -10.87 -22.11
C ILE A 172 23.24 -9.37 -22.28
N ASP A 173 24.22 -9.00 -23.11
CA ASP A 173 24.57 -7.60 -23.39
C ASP A 173 23.36 -6.84 -23.96
N GLU A 174 22.56 -7.45 -24.84
CA GLU A 174 21.35 -6.83 -25.40
C GLU A 174 20.35 -6.42 -24.30
N ILE A 175 20.13 -7.29 -23.30
CA ILE A 175 19.22 -7.01 -22.19
C ILE A 175 19.85 -5.98 -21.23
N LEU A 176 21.13 -6.13 -20.92
CA LEU A 176 21.85 -5.21 -20.03
C LEU A 176 21.93 -3.78 -20.59
N ASP A 177 22.06 -3.62 -21.90
CA ASP A 177 22.06 -2.30 -22.56
C ASP A 177 20.74 -1.55 -22.34
N VAL A 178 19.64 -2.27 -22.14
CA VAL A 178 18.36 -1.67 -21.77
C VAL A 178 18.29 -1.41 -20.27
N ILE A 179 18.75 -2.33 -19.42
CA ILE A 179 18.81 -2.14 -17.96
C ILE A 179 19.66 -0.90 -17.61
N LYS A 180 20.82 -0.72 -18.25
CA LYS A 180 21.73 0.43 -18.04
C LYS A 180 21.11 1.80 -18.32
N LYS A 181 19.97 1.86 -19.00
CA LYS A 181 19.24 3.11 -19.26
C LYS A 181 18.38 3.56 -18.06
N PHE A 182 18.15 2.70 -17.08
CA PHE A 182 17.50 3.03 -15.81
C PHE A 182 18.48 3.74 -14.86
N ASP A 183 17.98 4.41 -13.83
CA ASP A 183 18.82 4.94 -12.75
C ASP A 183 19.36 3.80 -11.85
N GLU A 184 20.29 4.13 -10.94
CA GLU A 184 20.98 3.10 -10.13
C GLU A 184 20.00 2.29 -9.26
N PHE A 185 18.94 2.93 -8.76
CA PHE A 185 17.89 2.26 -7.98
C PHE A 185 16.99 1.36 -8.84
N GLY A 186 16.60 1.81 -10.04
CA GLY A 186 15.83 1.02 -11.00
C GLY A 186 16.62 -0.20 -11.49
N GLN A 187 17.91 -0.01 -11.78
CA GLN A 187 18.83 -1.10 -12.11
C GLN A 187 18.95 -2.12 -10.97
N TYR A 188 19.17 -1.65 -9.73
CA TYR A 188 19.22 -2.52 -8.57
C TYR A 188 17.95 -3.37 -8.46
N ASN A 189 16.77 -2.75 -8.53
CA ASN A 189 15.50 -3.47 -8.39
C ASN A 189 15.36 -4.57 -9.47
N ILE A 190 15.70 -4.28 -10.73
CA ILE A 190 15.66 -5.28 -11.82
C ILE A 190 16.62 -6.44 -11.52
N LEU A 191 17.87 -6.13 -11.20
CA LEU A 191 18.92 -7.14 -11.04
C LEU A 191 18.70 -7.99 -9.79
N GLU A 192 18.20 -7.40 -8.70
CA GLU A 192 17.79 -8.13 -7.50
C GLU A 192 16.74 -9.19 -7.86
N TYR A 193 15.71 -8.82 -8.63
CA TYR A 193 14.68 -9.78 -9.09
C TYR A 193 15.24 -10.89 -9.97
N ILE A 194 16.15 -10.56 -10.88
CA ILE A 194 16.81 -11.57 -11.71
C ILE A 194 17.61 -12.54 -10.83
N ILE A 195 18.47 -12.03 -9.94
CA ILE A 195 19.34 -12.86 -9.08
C ILE A 195 18.51 -13.83 -8.23
N TYR A 196 17.44 -13.37 -7.59
CA TYR A 196 16.59 -14.24 -6.77
C TYR A 196 15.80 -15.28 -7.57
N SER A 197 15.72 -15.13 -8.89
CA SER A 197 15.08 -16.09 -9.78
C SER A 197 16.05 -17.10 -10.40
N LEU A 198 17.37 -16.88 -10.27
CA LEU A 198 18.38 -17.80 -10.76
C LEU A 198 18.58 -18.96 -9.79
N THR A 199 18.74 -20.16 -10.34
CA THR A 199 19.24 -21.32 -9.63
C THR A 199 20.73 -21.16 -9.29
N LYS A 200 21.19 -21.97 -8.34
CA LYS A 200 22.61 -22.02 -7.96
C LYS A 200 23.49 -22.35 -9.17
N GLU A 201 23.08 -23.31 -10.00
CA GLU A 201 23.79 -23.73 -11.20
C GLU A 201 23.87 -22.61 -12.25
N GLU A 202 22.82 -21.82 -12.41
CA GLU A 202 22.80 -20.69 -13.34
C GLU A 202 23.72 -19.56 -12.88
N ILE A 203 23.70 -19.19 -11.58
CA ILE A 203 24.67 -18.23 -11.02
C ILE A 203 26.12 -18.75 -11.19
N GLN A 204 26.31 -20.07 -11.15
CA GLN A 204 27.60 -20.72 -11.36
C GLN A 204 28.01 -20.82 -12.84
N SER A 205 27.13 -20.64 -13.81
CA SER A 205 27.49 -20.68 -15.24
C SER A 205 28.50 -19.57 -15.57
N ASP A 206 29.57 -19.88 -16.32
CA ASP A 206 30.55 -18.87 -16.75
C ASP A 206 29.88 -17.75 -17.54
N LEU A 207 28.93 -18.11 -18.43
CA LEU A 207 28.21 -17.15 -19.26
C LEU A 207 27.42 -16.13 -18.42
N ILE A 208 26.66 -16.59 -17.43
CA ILE A 208 25.84 -15.72 -16.57
C ILE A 208 26.72 -14.96 -15.58
N TYR A 209 27.72 -15.65 -15.00
CA TYR A 209 28.57 -15.05 -14.00
C TYR A 209 29.38 -13.89 -14.57
N ASP A 210 30.09 -14.14 -15.68
CA ASP A 210 31.02 -13.16 -16.24
C ASP A 210 30.32 -11.95 -16.85
N ASN A 211 29.09 -12.10 -17.34
CA ASN A 211 28.40 -11.04 -18.07
C ASN A 211 27.27 -10.37 -17.28
N LEU A 212 26.61 -11.05 -16.33
CA LEU A 212 25.55 -10.49 -15.50
C LEU A 212 25.97 -10.31 -14.03
N ILE A 213 26.44 -11.38 -13.38
CA ILE A 213 26.68 -11.35 -11.92
C ILE A 213 27.80 -10.37 -11.57
N LYS A 214 28.88 -10.34 -12.35
CA LYS A 214 29.96 -9.35 -12.18
C LYS A 214 29.44 -7.91 -12.26
N TYR A 215 28.56 -7.62 -13.22
CA TYR A 215 27.94 -6.32 -13.36
C TYR A 215 27.09 -5.96 -12.13
N CYS A 216 26.31 -6.91 -11.60
CA CYS A 216 25.53 -6.71 -10.38
C CYS A 216 26.44 -6.39 -9.18
N ILE A 217 27.53 -7.15 -9.00
CA ILE A 217 28.50 -6.96 -7.91
C ILE A 217 29.10 -5.55 -7.96
N GLU A 218 29.45 -5.05 -9.15
CA GLU A 218 29.99 -3.69 -9.32
C GLU A 218 28.93 -2.63 -9.02
N LEU A 219 27.74 -2.73 -9.61
CA LEU A 219 26.66 -1.75 -9.41
C LEU A 219 26.26 -1.67 -7.94
N PHE A 220 26.16 -2.81 -7.25
CA PHE A 220 25.74 -2.86 -5.85
C PHE A 220 26.75 -2.24 -4.89
N ASN A 221 27.97 -1.93 -5.36
CA ASN A 221 28.98 -1.21 -4.61
C ASN A 221 28.91 0.33 -4.79
N GLU A 222 27.96 0.84 -5.58
CA GLU A 222 27.78 2.27 -5.80
C GLU A 222 27.39 3.01 -4.50
N GLU A 223 28.05 4.13 -4.23
CA GLU A 223 27.95 4.86 -2.95
C GLU A 223 26.50 5.30 -2.63
N LYS A 224 25.72 5.66 -3.67
CA LYS A 224 24.30 6.04 -3.53
C LYS A 224 23.43 4.90 -3.01
N LEU A 225 23.73 3.66 -3.41
CA LEU A 225 22.98 2.48 -3.01
C LEU A 225 23.36 2.06 -1.58
N ILE A 226 24.67 2.05 -1.27
CA ILE A 226 25.19 1.69 0.04
C ILE A 226 24.73 2.67 1.14
N LYS A 227 24.65 3.98 0.86
CA LYS A 227 24.19 4.99 1.84
C LYS A 227 22.66 5.11 1.96
N SER A 228 21.90 4.26 1.28
CA SER A 228 20.44 4.30 1.27
C SER A 228 19.84 3.27 2.23
N PHE A 229 18.51 3.25 2.36
CA PHE A 229 17.79 2.21 3.10
C PHE A 229 17.89 0.80 2.46
N TYR A 230 18.51 0.66 1.27
CA TYR A 230 18.67 -0.62 0.57
C TYR A 230 19.90 -1.43 1.01
N ASP A 231 20.85 -0.90 1.78
CA ASP A 231 22.11 -1.57 2.17
C ASP A 231 21.89 -2.99 2.73
N LYS A 232 20.91 -3.14 3.62
CA LYS A 232 20.55 -4.44 4.19
C LYS A 232 20.03 -5.44 3.15
N ARG A 233 19.32 -4.97 2.11
CA ARG A 233 18.80 -5.81 1.02
C ARG A 233 19.91 -6.19 0.02
N ILE A 234 20.78 -5.24 -0.30
CA ILE A 234 21.97 -5.47 -1.14
C ILE A 234 22.85 -6.55 -0.51
N THR A 235 23.15 -6.41 0.78
CA THR A 235 23.96 -7.37 1.54
C THR A 235 23.37 -8.79 1.47
N LYS A 236 22.04 -8.92 1.64
CA LYS A 236 21.35 -10.22 1.52
C LYS A 236 21.45 -10.81 0.12
N THR A 237 21.30 -9.98 -0.92
CA THR A 237 21.40 -10.41 -2.31
C THR A 237 22.81 -10.92 -2.63
N LEU A 238 23.85 -10.23 -2.14
CA LEU A 238 25.25 -10.65 -2.28
C LEU A 238 25.52 -11.97 -1.55
N TYR A 239 24.93 -12.21 -0.38
CA TYR A 239 25.05 -13.51 0.29
C TYR A 239 24.46 -14.65 -0.54
N THR A 240 23.33 -14.44 -1.22
CA THR A 240 22.79 -15.42 -2.17
C THR A 240 23.80 -15.75 -3.27
N ILE A 241 24.44 -14.73 -3.85
CA ILE A 241 25.47 -14.90 -4.88
C ILE A 241 26.68 -15.66 -4.32
N ILE A 242 27.23 -15.22 -3.17
CA ILE A 242 28.43 -15.80 -2.54
C ILE A 242 28.20 -17.28 -2.16
N ASN A 243 27.04 -17.59 -1.59
CA ASN A 243 26.67 -18.97 -1.25
C ASN A 243 26.53 -19.85 -2.50
N SER A 244 26.05 -19.27 -3.60
CA SER A 244 25.93 -20.00 -4.86
C SER A 244 27.30 -20.30 -5.45
N ILE A 245 28.25 -19.37 -5.39
CA ILE A 245 29.60 -19.53 -5.98
C ILE A 245 30.66 -20.01 -4.98
N SER A 246 30.27 -20.46 -3.78
CA SER A 246 31.18 -20.67 -2.65
C SER A 246 32.35 -21.63 -2.92
N TYR A 247 32.25 -22.49 -3.94
CA TYR A 247 33.27 -23.47 -4.34
C TYR A 247 34.28 -22.92 -5.38
N ASN A 248 34.03 -21.73 -5.94
CA ASN A 248 34.88 -21.14 -6.98
C ASN A 248 35.72 -19.99 -6.42
N ASN A 249 36.98 -20.29 -6.15
CA ASN A 249 37.90 -19.34 -5.49
C ASN A 249 38.16 -18.08 -6.33
N GLU A 250 38.31 -18.18 -7.65
CA GLU A 250 38.58 -17.01 -8.50
C GLU A 250 37.41 -16.03 -8.50
N ARG A 251 36.18 -16.54 -8.44
CA ARG A 251 34.96 -15.72 -8.38
C ARG A 251 34.76 -15.06 -7.01
N LEU A 252 35.11 -15.75 -5.94
CA LEU A 252 35.12 -15.15 -4.59
C LEU A 252 36.19 -14.06 -4.47
N LYS A 253 37.37 -14.26 -5.09
CA LYS A 253 38.43 -13.22 -5.17
C LYS A 253 37.95 -11.98 -5.90
N TYR A 254 37.19 -12.13 -6.98
CA TYR A 254 36.62 -10.99 -7.70
C TYR A 254 35.71 -10.13 -6.81
N ILE A 255 34.81 -10.74 -6.04
CA ILE A 255 33.95 -9.99 -5.10
C ILE A 255 34.79 -9.26 -4.06
N LEU A 256 35.85 -9.91 -3.55
CA LEU A 256 36.79 -9.27 -2.65
C LEU A 256 37.47 -8.05 -3.28
N ASP A 257 37.90 -8.14 -4.54
CA ASP A 257 38.54 -7.02 -5.23
C ASP A 257 37.61 -5.80 -5.41
N VAL A 258 36.29 -6.03 -5.51
CA VAL A 258 35.29 -4.95 -5.63
C VAL A 258 34.94 -4.34 -4.27
N TYR A 259 34.65 -5.19 -3.28
CA TYR A 259 34.12 -4.76 -1.98
C TYR A 259 35.20 -4.47 -0.92
N PHE A 260 36.44 -4.90 -1.15
CA PHE A 260 37.54 -4.66 -0.25
C PHE A 260 38.56 -3.72 -0.89
N THR A 261 38.50 -2.45 -0.50
CA THR A 261 39.41 -1.41 -1.01
C THR A 261 40.88 -1.79 -0.82
N LYS A 262 41.71 -1.37 -1.78
CA LYS A 262 43.18 -1.48 -1.74
C LYS A 262 43.83 -0.13 -1.41
N ASP A 263 43.04 0.92 -1.22
CA ASP A 263 43.54 2.25 -0.84
C ASP A 263 43.94 2.25 0.63
N GLU A 264 45.23 2.50 0.90
CA GLU A 264 45.79 2.50 2.26
C GLU A 264 45.09 3.50 3.19
N LYS A 265 44.66 4.67 2.70
CA LYS A 265 43.98 5.67 3.53
C LYS A 265 42.57 5.23 3.88
N GLU A 266 41.84 4.66 2.92
CA GLU A 266 40.50 4.14 3.20
C GLU A 266 40.56 2.93 4.14
N LEU A 267 41.55 2.04 3.99
CA LEU A 267 41.79 0.94 4.92
C LEU A 267 42.09 1.44 6.34
N GLU A 268 42.85 2.52 6.48
CA GLU A 268 43.14 3.16 7.76
C GLU A 268 41.89 3.80 8.38
N GLU A 269 41.03 4.45 7.58
CA GLU A 269 39.74 4.95 8.05
C GLU A 269 38.81 3.83 8.51
N ILE A 270 38.71 2.73 7.75
CA ILE A 270 37.95 1.54 8.13
C ILE A 270 38.48 1.01 9.46
N TYR A 271 39.80 0.89 9.62
CA TYR A 271 40.43 0.41 10.85
C TYR A 271 40.11 1.29 12.08
N GLN A 272 40.16 2.62 11.91
CA GLN A 272 39.92 3.58 12.99
C GLN A 272 38.46 3.53 13.47
N TYR A 273 37.50 3.33 12.57
CA TYR A 273 36.06 3.38 12.87
C TYR A 273 35.34 2.03 12.79
N ILE A 274 36.08 0.93 12.80
CA ILE A 274 35.58 -0.45 12.61
C ILE A 274 34.56 -0.91 13.67
N ASP A 275 34.61 -0.29 14.86
CA ASP A 275 33.73 -0.58 15.99
C ASP A 275 32.45 0.30 16.01
N TYR A 276 32.32 1.23 15.05
CA TYR A 276 31.19 2.17 14.91
C TYR A 276 30.61 2.15 13.48
N GLU A 277 30.60 3.29 12.77
CA GLU A 277 29.86 3.53 11.53
C GLU A 277 30.37 2.74 10.32
N GLN A 278 31.62 2.28 10.29
CA GLN A 278 32.23 1.65 9.10
C GLN A 278 32.18 0.12 9.12
N LYS A 279 31.56 -0.51 10.13
CA LYS A 279 31.52 -1.98 10.27
C LYS A 279 30.96 -2.69 9.03
N TYR A 280 29.95 -2.09 8.39
CA TYR A 280 29.24 -2.69 7.25
C TYR A 280 30.16 -2.97 6.04
N LYS A 281 31.22 -2.19 5.87
CA LYS A 281 32.19 -2.35 4.77
C LYS A 281 32.97 -3.67 4.83
N LEU A 282 32.98 -4.37 5.96
CA LEU A 282 33.70 -5.63 6.14
C LEU A 282 32.82 -6.87 6.08
N ASP A 283 31.50 -6.75 6.09
CA ASP A 283 30.61 -7.92 6.13
C ASP A 283 30.74 -8.80 4.88
N ILE A 284 30.73 -8.20 3.69
CA ILE A 284 30.94 -8.93 2.42
C ILE A 284 32.36 -9.50 2.31
N PRO A 285 33.45 -8.72 2.55
CA PRO A 285 34.80 -9.26 2.52
C PRO A 285 35.03 -10.43 3.49
N ILE A 286 34.59 -10.31 4.74
CA ILE A 286 34.77 -11.36 5.75
C ILE A 286 34.02 -12.64 5.37
N TYR A 287 32.81 -12.50 4.83
CA TYR A 287 32.05 -13.66 4.37
C TYR A 287 32.70 -14.36 3.17
N CYS A 288 33.29 -13.62 2.23
CA CYS A 288 34.05 -14.22 1.12
C CYS A 288 35.29 -14.96 1.62
N LEU A 289 36.03 -14.38 2.58
CA LEU A 289 37.22 -14.99 3.17
C LEU A 289 36.89 -16.28 3.92
N LEU A 290 35.76 -16.34 4.63
CA LEU A 290 35.26 -17.58 5.24
C LEU A 290 35.18 -18.71 4.18
N ARG A 291 34.47 -18.46 3.08
CA ARG A 291 34.25 -19.46 2.02
C ARG A 291 35.56 -19.89 1.36
N LEU A 292 36.47 -18.96 1.12
CA LEU A 292 37.80 -19.26 0.58
C LEU A 292 38.62 -20.18 1.52
N THR A 293 38.48 -19.99 2.82
CA THR A 293 39.19 -20.80 3.81
C THR A 293 38.55 -22.15 4.07
N GLU A 294 37.22 -22.27 3.99
CA GLU A 294 36.53 -23.57 3.88
C GLU A 294 37.06 -24.37 2.67
N ASN A 295 37.40 -23.68 1.58
CA ASN A 295 38.06 -24.26 0.39
C ASN A 295 39.58 -24.47 0.54
N LYS A 296 40.14 -24.27 1.74
CA LYS A 296 41.57 -24.44 2.08
C LYS A 296 42.51 -23.51 1.31
N ILE A 297 42.05 -22.32 0.93
CA ILE A 297 42.91 -21.29 0.36
C ILE A 297 43.51 -20.42 1.47
N ASP A 298 44.82 -20.15 1.37
CA ASP A 298 45.50 -19.23 2.27
C ASP A 298 45.15 -17.77 1.93
N ILE A 299 44.51 -17.07 2.86
CA ILE A 299 44.11 -15.66 2.71
C ILE A 299 45.30 -14.73 2.44
N LYS A 300 46.51 -15.07 2.92
CA LYS A 300 47.72 -14.27 2.69
C LYS A 300 48.12 -14.27 1.21
N SER A 301 47.76 -15.31 0.48
CA SER A 301 48.02 -15.41 -0.96
C SER A 301 47.06 -14.58 -1.82
N ILE A 302 46.00 -14.02 -1.22
CA ILE A 302 44.93 -13.29 -1.92
C ILE A 302 44.96 -11.79 -1.60
N LEU A 303 45.08 -11.45 -0.33
CA LEU A 303 45.00 -10.08 0.13
C LEU A 303 46.33 -9.34 -0.04
N THR A 304 46.28 -8.03 -0.26
CA THR A 304 47.47 -7.17 -0.11
C THR A 304 47.96 -7.18 1.35
N ASP A 305 49.21 -6.80 1.60
CA ASP A 305 49.76 -6.78 2.96
C ASP A 305 48.91 -5.93 3.92
N ASP A 306 48.39 -4.78 3.46
CA ASP A 306 47.54 -3.90 4.27
C ASP A 306 46.13 -4.46 4.51
N GLN A 307 45.50 -5.04 3.49
CA GLN A 307 44.21 -5.71 3.64
C GLN A 307 44.31 -6.93 4.55
N TYR A 308 45.35 -7.74 4.36
CA TYR A 308 45.66 -8.89 5.20
C TYR A 308 45.85 -8.44 6.64
N ARG A 309 46.65 -7.39 6.85
CA ARG A 309 46.86 -6.78 8.17
C ARG A 309 45.53 -6.34 8.78
N LEU A 310 44.69 -5.61 8.04
CA LEU A 310 43.37 -5.15 8.51
C LEU A 310 42.48 -6.33 8.93
N VAL A 311 42.39 -7.39 8.12
CA VAL A 311 41.57 -8.56 8.42
C VAL A 311 42.06 -9.26 9.69
N ILE A 312 43.37 -9.52 9.80
CA ILE A 312 43.96 -10.13 11.00
C ILE A 312 43.68 -9.26 12.23
N MET A 313 43.82 -7.94 12.08
CA MET A 313 43.51 -6.96 13.11
C MET A 313 42.02 -6.89 13.44
N TYR A 314 41.12 -7.08 12.49
CA TYR A 314 39.68 -7.12 12.76
C TYR A 314 39.26 -8.41 13.48
N LEU A 315 39.71 -9.57 12.99
CA LEU A 315 39.41 -10.86 13.60
C LEU A 315 39.97 -10.94 15.02
N ALA A 316 41.15 -10.39 15.25
CA ALA A 316 41.76 -10.24 16.57
C ALA A 316 40.86 -9.50 17.56
N LEU A 317 40.10 -8.48 17.14
CA LEU A 317 39.14 -7.77 18.00
C LEU A 317 37.96 -8.64 18.44
N LYS A 318 37.68 -9.73 17.72
CA LYS A 318 36.49 -10.59 17.93
C LYS A 318 36.81 -11.86 18.70
N VAL A 319 38.05 -12.06 19.12
CA VAL A 319 38.47 -13.16 20.00
C VAL A 319 37.91 -12.93 21.42
N LYS A 320 37.13 -13.89 21.93
CA LYS A 320 36.55 -13.83 23.29
C LYS A 320 37.05 -14.93 24.23
N ASN A 321 37.28 -16.15 23.72
CA ASN A 321 37.72 -17.34 24.49
C ASN A 321 38.83 -18.10 23.75
N ILE A 322 39.44 -19.12 24.38
CA ILE A 322 40.48 -19.97 23.76
C ILE A 322 39.93 -20.60 22.48
N ASN A 323 40.48 -20.19 21.33
CA ASN A 323 40.23 -20.72 19.99
C ASN A 323 38.83 -20.44 19.41
N GLU A 324 38.14 -19.36 19.81
CA GLU A 324 36.82 -19.01 19.25
C GLU A 324 36.77 -17.58 18.67
N ILE A 325 36.41 -17.47 17.38
CA ILE A 325 36.26 -16.20 16.65
C ILE A 325 34.89 -16.21 15.96
N ILE A 326 33.88 -15.60 16.59
CA ILE A 326 32.53 -15.50 16.00
C ILE A 326 32.21 -14.05 15.64
N VAL A 327 31.80 -13.83 14.39
CA VAL A 327 31.41 -12.51 13.87
C VAL A 327 29.94 -12.50 13.48
N LYS A 328 29.20 -11.50 13.95
CA LYS A 328 27.82 -11.24 13.50
C LYS A 328 27.79 -10.35 12.28
N ASN A 329 27.16 -10.85 11.22
CA ASN A 329 26.91 -10.09 10.00
C ASN A 329 25.75 -9.07 10.16
N ILE A 330 25.54 -8.18 9.17
CA ILE A 330 24.41 -7.20 9.14
C ILE A 330 23.02 -7.86 9.23
N ALA A 331 22.89 -9.12 8.79
CA ALA A 331 21.66 -9.88 8.90
C ALA A 331 21.43 -10.47 10.30
N GLY A 332 22.43 -10.40 11.20
CA GLY A 332 22.38 -10.90 12.57
C GLY A 332 22.80 -12.36 12.73
N GLU A 333 23.34 -13.00 11.67
CA GLU A 333 23.80 -14.39 11.67
C GLU A 333 25.23 -14.51 12.21
N ASP A 334 25.50 -15.57 12.98
CA ASP A 334 26.80 -15.88 13.53
C ASP A 334 27.68 -16.61 12.50
N ILE A 335 28.88 -16.08 12.25
CA ILE A 335 29.90 -16.66 11.36
C ILE A 335 31.08 -17.12 12.20
N ASP A 336 31.43 -18.41 12.14
CA ASP A 336 32.59 -19.00 12.83
C ASP A 336 33.86 -18.89 11.96
N LEU A 337 34.85 -18.14 12.45
CA LEU A 337 36.13 -17.85 11.81
C LEU A 337 37.31 -18.38 12.63
N SER A 338 37.06 -19.33 13.53
CA SER A 338 38.06 -19.87 14.46
C SER A 338 39.24 -20.57 13.76
N ILE A 339 39.07 -20.94 12.48
CA ILE A 339 40.12 -21.49 11.62
C ILE A 339 41.35 -20.57 11.46
N TYR A 340 41.21 -19.26 11.69
CA TYR A 340 42.32 -18.30 11.61
C TYR A 340 43.09 -18.12 12.92
N TRP A 341 42.72 -18.84 13.98
CA TRP A 341 43.31 -18.66 15.32
C TRP A 341 44.86 -18.77 15.32
N ASP A 342 45.42 -19.85 14.77
CA ASP A 342 46.87 -20.08 14.79
C ASP A 342 47.64 -18.99 14.01
N LEU A 343 47.04 -18.49 12.94
CA LEU A 343 47.59 -17.42 12.12
C LEU A 343 47.63 -16.09 12.88
N ILE A 344 46.52 -15.73 13.53
CA ILE A 344 46.40 -14.54 14.37
C ILE A 344 47.38 -14.65 15.55
N ARG A 345 47.45 -15.81 16.22
CA ARG A 345 48.41 -16.07 17.31
C ARG A 345 49.84 -15.78 16.87
N ASN A 346 50.28 -16.40 15.78
CA ASN A 346 51.66 -16.29 15.32
C ASN A 346 52.02 -14.87 14.85
N GLN A 347 51.10 -14.20 14.13
CA GLN A 347 51.28 -12.81 13.69
C GLN A 347 51.42 -11.86 14.89
N PHE A 348 50.57 -11.99 15.91
CA PHE A 348 50.66 -11.13 17.09
C PHE A 348 51.88 -11.43 17.97
N LEU A 349 52.36 -12.69 18.01
CA LEU A 349 53.67 -12.99 18.62
C LEU A 349 54.82 -12.29 17.87
N GLU A 350 54.78 -12.27 16.54
CA GLU A 350 55.77 -11.58 15.72
C GLU A 350 55.69 -10.06 15.87
N TYR A 351 54.48 -9.48 15.96
CA TYR A 351 54.29 -8.07 16.29
C TYR A 351 54.91 -7.73 17.64
N CYS A 352 54.73 -8.58 18.66
CA CYS A 352 55.36 -8.39 19.97
C CYS A 352 56.89 -8.49 19.93
N ASN A 353 57.46 -9.35 19.07
CA ASN A 353 58.92 -9.43 18.86
C ASN A 353 59.50 -8.11 18.34
N ASN A 354 58.82 -7.50 17.37
CA ASN A 354 59.33 -6.33 16.63
C ASN A 354 58.67 -5.00 17.04
N TYR A 355 57.92 -4.98 18.15
CA TYR A 355 57.08 -3.84 18.51
C TYR A 355 57.88 -2.58 18.85
N ASP A 356 57.65 -1.48 18.12
CA ASP A 356 58.17 -0.15 18.44
C ASP A 356 57.06 0.80 18.95
N ILE A 357 57.16 1.15 20.24
CA ILE A 357 56.26 2.09 20.91
C ILE A 357 56.22 3.46 20.22
N LYS A 358 57.31 3.91 19.61
CA LYS A 358 57.35 5.24 18.96
C LYS A 358 56.55 5.28 17.66
N GLN A 359 56.42 4.15 16.97
CA GLN A 359 55.67 4.04 15.72
C GLN A 359 54.18 3.74 15.95
N HIS A 360 53.84 2.92 16.96
CA HIS A 360 52.47 2.40 17.13
C HIS A 360 51.78 2.81 18.44
N GLY A 361 52.47 3.54 19.33
CA GLY A 361 51.94 3.96 20.63
C GLY A 361 51.76 2.80 21.62
N LEU A 362 51.08 3.02 22.76
CA LEU A 362 50.65 1.94 23.67
C LEU A 362 49.21 1.45 23.38
N PHE A 363 48.42 2.30 22.72
CA PHE A 363 47.01 2.06 22.42
C PHE A 363 46.77 0.83 21.53
N PHE A 364 47.71 0.51 20.63
CA PHE A 364 47.59 -0.67 19.78
C PHE A 364 47.57 -1.97 20.59
N LEU A 365 48.55 -2.19 21.48
CA LEU A 365 48.57 -3.40 22.32
C LEU A 365 47.35 -3.48 23.25
N ASP A 366 46.88 -2.32 23.73
CA ASP A 366 45.70 -2.23 24.59
C ASP A 366 44.41 -2.62 23.86
N ARG A 367 44.24 -2.12 22.62
CA ARG A 367 43.11 -2.46 21.74
C ARG A 367 42.99 -3.98 21.51
N TYR A 368 44.11 -4.70 21.58
CA TYR A 368 44.18 -6.16 21.37
C TYR A 368 44.37 -6.98 22.64
N ARG A 369 44.16 -6.39 23.82
CA ARG A 369 44.44 -7.04 25.11
C ARG A 369 43.80 -8.43 25.24
N ASN A 370 42.52 -8.57 24.86
CA ASN A 370 41.81 -9.86 24.93
C ASN A 370 42.51 -10.96 24.12
N LEU A 371 42.96 -10.67 22.90
CA LEU A 371 43.73 -11.63 22.11
C LEU A 371 45.05 -11.98 22.80
N LEU A 372 45.80 -10.97 23.24
CA LEU A 372 47.12 -11.16 23.85
C LEU A 372 47.05 -12.01 25.13
N GLU A 373 45.95 -11.92 25.90
CA GLU A 373 45.69 -12.79 27.05
C GLU A 373 45.51 -14.26 26.66
N VAL A 374 44.90 -14.52 25.50
CA VAL A 374 44.60 -15.88 25.01
C VAL A 374 45.82 -16.53 24.32
N ILE A 375 46.70 -15.74 23.69
CA ILE A 375 47.89 -16.23 22.96
C ILE A 375 48.85 -17.05 23.84
N ASN A 376 48.95 -16.70 25.13
CA ASN A 376 49.77 -17.34 26.17
C ASN A 376 51.16 -17.80 25.67
N PRO A 377 52.13 -16.88 25.46
CA PRO A 377 53.43 -17.22 24.91
C PRO A 377 54.22 -18.16 25.82
N THR A 378 55.04 -19.03 25.24
CA THR A 378 56.06 -19.79 25.99
C THR A 378 57.17 -18.86 26.48
N LYS A 379 57.94 -19.31 27.48
CA LYS A 379 59.12 -18.58 27.98
C LYS A 379 60.09 -18.15 26.87
N GLU A 380 60.38 -19.06 25.94
CA GLU A 380 61.29 -18.80 24.80
C GLU A 380 60.71 -17.81 23.78
N GLU A 381 59.39 -17.82 23.56
CA GLU A 381 58.71 -16.84 22.70
C GLU A 381 58.73 -15.45 23.37
N PHE A 382 58.42 -15.38 24.67
CA PHE A 382 58.37 -14.14 25.42
C PHE A 382 59.74 -13.44 25.55
N GLU A 383 60.82 -14.20 25.73
CA GLU A 383 62.17 -13.63 25.81
C GLU A 383 62.59 -12.92 24.51
N LYS A 384 61.98 -13.26 23.36
CA LYS A 384 62.22 -12.61 22.06
C LYS A 384 61.41 -11.32 21.86
N PHE A 385 60.47 -11.01 22.75
CA PHE A 385 59.66 -9.80 22.66
C PHE A 385 60.52 -8.55 22.76
N SER A 386 60.11 -7.48 22.07
CA SER A 386 60.73 -6.17 22.22
C SER A 386 60.55 -5.68 23.66
N GLU A 387 61.41 -4.77 24.11
CA GLU A 387 61.33 -4.28 25.50
C GLU A 387 59.99 -3.57 25.78
N ALA A 388 59.45 -2.88 24.77
CA ALA A 388 58.14 -2.25 24.85
C ALA A 388 57.00 -3.27 25.00
N ALA A 389 57.03 -4.36 24.23
CA ALA A 389 56.04 -5.44 24.35
C ALA A 389 56.21 -6.21 25.67
N LYS A 390 57.44 -6.46 26.13
CA LYS A 390 57.71 -7.05 27.45
C LYS A 390 57.12 -6.21 28.56
N ILE A 391 57.35 -4.89 28.54
CA ILE A 391 56.75 -3.96 29.50
C ILE A 391 55.22 -4.07 29.47
N PHE A 392 54.58 -4.06 28.30
CA PHE A 392 53.13 -4.22 28.21
C PHE A 392 52.66 -5.57 28.79
N PHE A 393 53.32 -6.67 28.44
CA PHE A 393 52.97 -8.00 28.94
C PHE A 393 53.16 -8.13 30.45
N TYR A 394 54.23 -7.52 31.00
CA TYR A 394 54.43 -7.43 32.43
C TYR A 394 53.20 -6.81 33.10
N TRP A 395 52.76 -5.65 32.59
CA TRP A 395 51.69 -4.87 33.21
C TRP A 395 50.28 -5.43 33.00
N TYR A 396 50.00 -6.06 31.86
CA TYR A 396 48.62 -6.33 31.44
C TYR A 396 48.30 -7.79 31.11
N ILE A 397 49.29 -8.66 30.85
CA ILE A 397 49.04 -10.01 30.30
C ILE A 397 49.53 -11.15 31.22
N ILE A 398 50.73 -11.05 31.78
CA ILE A 398 51.32 -12.14 32.58
C ILE A 398 50.68 -12.18 33.97
N LYS A 399 49.99 -13.29 34.26
CA LYS A 399 49.32 -13.52 35.55
C LYS A 399 50.27 -14.17 36.57
N GLU A 400 49.98 -13.95 37.86
CA GLU A 400 50.75 -14.48 39.02
C GLU A 400 50.88 -16.01 39.04
N ASP A 401 49.89 -16.71 38.49
CA ASP A 401 49.83 -18.17 38.43
C ASP A 401 50.63 -18.77 37.25
N ASN A 402 51.10 -17.94 36.31
CA ASN A 402 51.99 -18.37 35.23
C ASN A 402 53.42 -18.58 35.75
N LYS A 403 53.70 -19.82 36.18
CA LYS A 403 54.97 -20.23 36.79
C LYS A 403 56.21 -20.03 35.89
N GLU A 404 56.03 -19.89 34.58
CA GLU A 404 57.14 -19.75 33.63
C GLU A 404 57.47 -18.28 33.31
N LEU A 405 56.46 -17.44 33.08
CA LEU A 405 56.65 -16.04 32.67
C LEU A 405 56.68 -15.05 33.83
N TYR A 406 55.91 -15.30 34.90
CA TYR A 406 55.82 -14.38 36.05
C TYR A 406 57.18 -14.10 36.73
N PRO A 407 58.12 -15.07 36.83
CA PRO A 407 59.47 -14.79 37.35
C PRO A 407 60.27 -13.78 36.52
N LEU A 408 59.94 -13.58 35.24
CA LEU A 408 60.64 -12.67 34.32
C LEU A 408 60.22 -11.20 34.47
N ILE A 409 59.16 -10.90 35.24
CA ILE A 409 58.74 -9.52 35.51
C ILE A 409 59.75 -8.84 36.46
N PRO A 410 60.25 -7.63 36.17
CA PRO A 410 61.10 -6.87 37.09
C PRO A 410 60.39 -6.59 38.43
N GLU A 411 61.11 -6.63 39.55
CA GLU A 411 60.50 -6.42 40.89
C GLU A 411 59.86 -5.05 41.08
N GLU A 412 60.41 -4.00 40.45
CA GLU A 412 59.82 -2.66 40.45
C GLU A 412 58.46 -2.65 39.72
N VAL A 413 58.35 -3.41 38.64
CA VAL A 413 57.11 -3.57 37.87
C VAL A 413 56.12 -4.45 38.63
N LYS A 414 56.56 -5.52 39.29
CA LYS A 414 55.69 -6.33 40.17
C LYS A 414 55.07 -5.50 41.29
N LYS A 415 55.87 -4.66 41.97
CA LYS A 415 55.35 -3.72 42.98
C LYS A 415 54.33 -2.76 42.40
N ALA A 416 54.60 -2.21 41.22
CA ALA A 416 53.72 -1.26 40.57
C ALA A 416 52.42 -1.92 40.03
N ILE A 417 52.49 -3.17 39.56
CA ILE A 417 51.32 -4.01 39.24
C ILE A 417 50.54 -4.35 40.49
N GLU A 418 51.19 -4.66 41.61
CA GLU A 418 50.52 -4.94 42.88
C GLU A 418 49.77 -3.70 43.40
N ILE A 419 50.37 -2.52 43.25
CA ILE A 419 49.72 -1.23 43.52
C ILE A 419 48.54 -1.00 42.56
N ASP A 420 48.71 -1.22 41.25
CA ASP A 420 47.63 -1.07 40.26
C ASP A 420 46.51 -2.10 40.47
N LYS A 421 46.84 -3.33 40.87
CA LYS A 421 45.91 -4.40 41.21
C LYS A 421 45.12 -4.04 42.45
N ARG A 422 45.77 -3.61 43.54
CA ARG A 422 45.07 -3.10 44.74
C ARG A 422 44.21 -1.88 44.43
N TYR A 423 44.68 -1.00 43.54
CA TYR A 423 43.91 0.16 43.06
C TYR A 423 42.66 -0.29 42.31
N ARG A 424 42.80 -1.17 41.32
CA ARG A 424 41.69 -1.73 40.54
C ARG A 424 40.74 -2.57 41.39
N GLU A 425 41.25 -3.37 42.33
CA GLU A 425 40.44 -4.11 43.30
C GLU A 425 39.61 -3.14 44.14
N LYS A 426 40.23 -2.07 44.69
CA LYS A 426 39.51 -1.02 45.43
C LYS A 426 38.47 -0.31 44.55
N ILE A 427 38.78 -0.02 43.28
CA ILE A 427 37.86 0.63 42.33
C ILE A 427 36.74 -0.30 41.86
N GLU A 428 37.03 -1.57 41.58
CA GLU A 428 36.05 -2.57 41.17
C GLU A 428 35.12 -2.92 42.34
N GLU A 429 35.66 -2.99 43.55
CA GLU A 429 34.86 -3.01 44.78
C GLU A 429 33.99 -1.75 44.87
N GLU A 430 34.51 -0.55 44.62
CA GLU A 430 33.70 0.69 44.59
C GLU A 430 32.64 0.68 43.48
N LYS A 431 32.91 0.13 42.28
CA LYS A 431 31.96 -0.03 41.18
C LYS A 431 30.86 -1.04 41.52
N GLN A 432 31.22 -2.19 42.12
CA GLN A 432 30.27 -3.17 42.61
C GLN A 432 29.41 -2.60 43.74
N LEU A 433 30.03 -1.86 44.66
CA LEU A 433 29.33 -1.12 45.69
C LEU A 433 28.43 -0.06 45.09
N PHE A 434 28.82 0.63 44.01
CA PHE A 434 27.98 1.61 43.32
C PHE A 434 26.79 0.96 42.59
N GLN A 435 26.98 -0.19 41.94
CA GLN A 435 25.87 -0.96 41.34
C GLN A 435 24.93 -1.51 42.41
N LYS A 436 25.48 -1.95 43.55
CA LYS A 436 24.69 -2.36 44.72
C LYS A 436 23.95 -1.16 45.29
N GLU A 437 24.62 -0.02 45.44
CA GLU A 437 24.07 1.26 45.87
C GLU A 437 23.01 1.78 44.89
N ARG A 438 23.07 1.46 43.60
CA ARG A 438 22.03 1.81 42.61
C ARG A 438 20.65 1.21 42.97
N ILE A 439 20.66 0.08 43.66
CA ILE A 439 19.47 -0.57 44.22
C ILE A 439 19.30 -0.16 45.69
N GLU A 440 20.36 -0.21 46.51
CA GLU A 440 20.28 0.05 47.95
C GLU A 440 19.97 1.52 48.29
N CYS A 441 20.35 2.48 47.44
CA CYS A 441 20.08 3.89 47.66
C CYS A 441 18.58 4.17 47.73
N ILE A 442 17.73 3.34 47.09
CA ILE A 442 16.27 3.44 47.16
C ILE A 442 15.78 3.37 48.61
N HIS A 443 16.40 2.51 49.43
CA HIS A 443 16.07 2.38 50.86
C HIS A 443 16.48 3.61 51.67
N LYS A 444 17.46 4.39 51.19
CA LYS A 444 17.87 5.65 51.83
C LYS A 444 16.84 6.77 51.63
N PHE A 445 15.92 6.66 50.66
CA PHE A 445 14.92 7.72 50.44
C PHE A 445 13.99 7.93 51.63
N PHE A 446 13.80 6.88 52.44
CA PHE A 446 12.97 6.90 53.63
C PHE A 446 13.65 7.56 54.85
N ASP A 447 14.93 7.95 54.74
CA ASP A 447 15.71 8.57 55.81
C ASP A 447 16.46 9.80 55.31
N LYS A 448 15.89 10.98 55.58
CA LYS A 448 16.48 12.28 55.22
C LYS A 448 17.93 12.42 55.70
N ASN A 449 18.23 11.93 56.90
CA ASN A 449 19.56 12.13 57.50
C ASN A 449 20.63 11.35 56.73
N ARG A 450 20.29 10.17 56.19
CA ARG A 450 21.20 9.41 55.32
C ARG A 450 21.47 10.11 54.00
N ILE A 451 20.48 10.77 53.41
CA ILE A 451 20.69 11.56 52.18
C ILE A 451 21.56 12.79 52.47
N ILE A 452 21.37 13.44 53.62
CA ILE A 452 22.22 14.56 54.06
C ILE A 452 23.66 14.08 54.34
N GLU A 453 23.82 12.92 54.97
CA GLU A 453 25.12 12.30 55.21
C GLU A 453 25.84 11.97 53.89
N ASP A 454 25.12 11.43 52.90
CA ASP A 454 25.67 11.21 51.55
C ASP A 454 26.12 12.53 50.90
N ILE A 455 25.38 13.64 51.08
CA ILE A 455 25.78 14.97 50.61
C ILE A 455 27.01 15.49 51.36
N ASP A 456 27.09 15.30 52.67
CA ASP A 456 28.23 15.70 53.49
C ASP A 456 29.49 14.91 53.17
N ASN A 457 29.34 13.63 52.85
CA ASN A 457 30.42 12.79 52.35
C ASN A 457 30.93 13.28 50.99
N ILE A 458 30.04 13.71 50.10
CA ILE A 458 30.43 14.36 48.83
C ILE A 458 31.21 15.64 49.11
N ILE A 459 30.72 16.52 49.98
CA ILE A 459 31.38 17.78 50.35
C ILE A 459 32.77 17.51 50.96
N LYS A 460 32.89 16.51 51.84
CA LYS A 460 34.15 16.11 52.47
C LYS A 460 35.21 15.74 51.43
N VAL A 461 34.81 15.08 50.34
CA VAL A 461 35.77 14.54 49.36
C VAL A 461 35.98 15.43 48.13
N LEU A 462 34.94 16.12 47.66
CA LEU A 462 34.96 16.92 46.44
C LEU A 462 34.83 18.44 46.68
N GLY A 463 34.63 18.86 47.93
CA GLY A 463 34.36 20.25 48.30
C GLY A 463 32.92 20.70 47.99
N ASN A 464 32.60 21.97 48.30
CA ASN A 464 31.23 22.50 48.15
C ASN A 464 30.79 22.75 46.71
N ASN A 465 31.74 22.89 45.77
CA ASN A 465 31.47 23.35 44.41
C ASN A 465 32.07 22.44 43.33
N PRO A 466 31.81 21.12 43.34
CA PRO A 466 32.30 20.20 42.30
C PRO A 466 31.65 20.53 40.94
N THR A 467 32.35 20.18 39.86
CA THR A 467 31.75 20.20 38.53
C THR A 467 30.84 18.99 38.32
N PHE A 468 29.97 19.04 37.31
CA PHE A 468 29.18 17.88 36.91
C PHE A 468 30.07 16.66 36.59
N GLN A 469 31.22 16.90 35.94
CA GLN A 469 32.19 15.84 35.64
C GLN A 469 32.82 15.28 36.91
N ASP A 470 33.13 16.12 37.91
CA ASP A 470 33.68 15.62 39.17
C ASP A 470 32.73 14.62 39.85
N LEU A 471 31.44 14.94 39.93
CA LEU A 471 30.46 14.07 40.56
C LEU A 471 30.13 12.83 39.73
N SER A 472 29.98 12.99 38.40
CA SER A 472 29.67 11.89 37.50
C SER A 472 30.80 10.86 37.40
N TYR A 473 32.06 11.30 37.50
CA TYR A 473 33.21 10.43 37.33
C TYR A 473 33.88 10.02 38.64
N TYR A 474 33.48 10.53 39.81
CA TYR A 474 34.20 10.26 41.05
C TYR A 474 34.28 8.77 41.42
N ASN A 475 33.18 8.02 41.29
CA ASN A 475 33.18 6.57 41.51
C ASN A 475 33.77 5.79 40.31
N ASP A 476 34.23 6.50 39.29
CA ASP A 476 34.77 5.95 38.05
C ASP A 476 36.30 5.85 38.12
N GLU A 477 36.87 4.88 37.41
CA GLU A 477 38.29 4.52 37.54
C GLU A 477 39.27 5.59 37.02
N TYR A 478 38.76 6.52 36.22
CA TYR A 478 39.49 7.60 35.56
C TYR A 478 39.32 8.95 36.26
N TYR A 479 38.74 9.01 37.46
CA TYR A 479 38.68 10.27 38.18
C TYR A 479 40.09 10.79 38.43
N LYS A 480 40.41 11.97 37.89
CA LYS A 480 41.75 12.55 37.88
C LYS A 480 42.39 12.61 39.28
N GLY A 481 41.59 12.86 40.31
CA GLY A 481 42.04 12.89 41.70
C GLY A 481 42.44 11.53 42.30
N LYS A 482 41.93 10.41 41.76
CA LYS A 482 42.27 9.03 42.18
C LYS A 482 43.39 8.42 41.32
N TYR A 483 43.33 8.67 40.01
CA TYR A 483 44.23 8.04 39.03
C TYR A 483 45.65 8.61 39.05
N ASP A 484 45.81 9.94 39.23
CA ASP A 484 47.12 10.61 39.14
C ASP A 484 48.05 10.29 40.33
N ASN A 485 47.53 9.74 41.44
CA ASN A 485 48.32 9.34 42.62
C ASN A 485 47.73 8.11 43.34
N LYS A 486 47.88 6.94 42.70
CA LYS A 486 47.32 5.65 43.15
C LYS A 486 47.81 5.23 44.53
N GLU A 487 49.10 5.43 44.83
CA GLU A 487 49.69 5.09 46.13
C GLU A 487 49.02 5.87 47.26
N LYS A 488 48.89 7.20 47.11
CA LYS A 488 48.20 8.04 48.11
C LYS A 488 46.73 7.65 48.26
N TYR A 489 46.02 7.36 47.16
CA TYR A 489 44.62 6.93 47.24
C TYR A 489 44.44 5.56 47.92
N LEU A 490 45.44 4.67 47.83
CA LEU A 490 45.47 3.42 48.57
C LEU A 490 45.79 3.61 50.06
N GLU A 491 46.59 4.61 50.41
CA GLU A 491 46.99 4.92 51.80
C GLU A 491 45.96 5.75 52.59
N ASP A 492 45.28 6.73 51.98
CA ASP A 492 44.65 7.86 52.70
C ASP A 492 43.11 7.95 52.67
N THR A 493 42.34 7.05 52.01
CA THR A 493 40.89 7.27 51.85
C THR A 493 39.97 6.16 52.36
N GLU A 494 39.10 6.57 53.29
CA GLU A 494 37.80 5.97 53.57
C GLU A 494 37.01 5.84 52.26
N ARG A 495 36.39 4.68 52.00
CA ARG A 495 35.65 4.41 50.75
C ARG A 495 34.34 5.21 50.76
N VAL A 496 34.17 6.12 49.82
CA VAL A 496 32.96 6.93 49.67
C VAL A 496 32.34 6.61 48.33
N ILE A 497 31.09 6.12 48.33
CA ILE A 497 30.30 5.90 47.12
C ILE A 497 29.32 7.07 47.00
N ILE A 498 29.46 7.89 45.95
CA ILE A 498 28.47 8.92 45.67
C ILE A 498 27.13 8.25 45.33
N ASN A 499 26.09 8.68 46.02
CA ASN A 499 24.74 8.16 45.84
C ASN A 499 24.24 8.39 44.38
N PRO A 500 23.88 7.31 43.64
CA PRO A 500 23.45 7.39 42.24
C PRO A 500 22.27 8.34 42.01
N PHE A 501 21.32 8.40 42.94
CA PHE A 501 20.17 9.30 42.83
C PHE A 501 20.59 10.78 42.81
N ILE A 502 21.58 11.18 43.62
CA ILE A 502 22.09 12.54 43.63
C ILE A 502 22.60 12.89 42.23
N ILE A 503 23.37 11.97 41.61
CA ILE A 503 23.92 12.12 40.26
C ILE A 503 22.79 12.24 39.22
N ASP A 504 21.89 11.27 39.17
CA ASP A 504 20.93 11.18 38.09
C ASP A 504 19.85 12.25 38.14
N TYR A 505 19.38 12.64 39.32
CA TYR A 505 18.23 13.52 39.43
C TYR A 505 18.65 14.97 39.67
N TYR A 506 19.42 15.22 40.73
CA TYR A 506 19.79 16.59 41.10
C TYR A 506 20.86 17.20 40.20
N LEU A 507 21.79 16.39 39.67
CA LEU A 507 22.86 16.91 38.81
C LEU A 507 22.45 17.04 37.35
N ILE A 508 21.65 16.12 36.83
CA ILE A 508 21.22 16.17 35.42
C ILE A 508 20.24 17.33 35.20
N ILE A 509 19.36 17.61 36.17
CA ILE A 509 18.51 18.80 36.10
C ILE A 509 19.37 20.08 36.14
N SER A 510 20.41 20.14 36.97
CA SER A 510 21.29 21.32 37.03
C SER A 510 22.21 21.49 35.82
N LYS A 511 22.58 20.41 35.10
CA LYS A 511 23.37 20.45 33.84
C LYS A 511 22.73 21.33 32.75
N PHE A 512 21.40 21.40 32.69
CA PHE A 512 20.69 22.28 31.74
C PHE A 512 20.80 23.77 32.10
N PHE A 513 21.21 24.11 33.33
CA PHE A 513 21.20 25.48 33.85
C PHE A 513 22.58 25.99 34.31
N VAL A 514 23.53 25.13 34.70
CA VAL A 514 24.82 25.55 35.29
C VAL A 514 25.95 24.52 35.08
N LYS A 515 27.19 24.97 34.83
CA LYS A 515 28.40 24.11 34.71
C LYS A 515 28.97 23.64 36.07
N THR A 516 28.68 24.35 37.16
CA THR A 516 29.19 24.10 38.52
C THR A 516 28.04 23.75 39.45
N VAL A 517 28.22 22.72 40.29
CA VAL A 517 27.18 22.22 41.21
C VAL A 517 27.43 22.80 42.60
N PHE A 518 26.41 23.43 43.18
CA PHE A 518 26.49 24.00 44.53
C PHE A 518 25.91 23.02 45.56
N MET A 519 26.76 22.19 46.18
CA MET A 519 26.30 21.13 47.11
C MET A 519 25.55 21.69 48.32
N ASP A 520 25.91 22.89 48.80
CA ASP A 520 25.20 23.58 49.89
C ASP A 520 23.72 23.82 49.56
N LYS A 521 23.40 24.15 48.31
CA LYS A 521 22.01 24.38 47.86
C LYS A 521 21.23 23.07 47.78
N ILE A 522 21.88 21.99 47.34
CA ILE A 522 21.28 20.65 47.32
C ILE A 522 20.99 20.20 48.75
N LYS A 523 21.95 20.40 49.67
CA LYS A 523 21.77 20.11 51.10
C LYS A 523 20.63 20.91 51.70
N GLU A 524 20.56 22.21 51.43
CA GLU A 524 19.47 23.08 51.89
C GLU A 524 18.10 22.60 51.39
N TYR A 525 18.02 22.18 50.12
CA TYR A 525 16.79 21.64 49.55
C TYR A 525 16.38 20.34 50.25
N VAL A 526 17.30 19.38 50.42
CA VAL A 526 17.01 18.11 51.10
C VAL A 526 16.57 18.38 52.54
N ASP A 527 17.27 19.24 53.27
CA ASP A 527 16.96 19.49 54.68
C ASP A 527 15.54 20.07 54.88
N LYS A 528 15.14 20.99 53.99
CA LYS A 528 13.84 21.68 54.06
C LYS A 528 12.68 20.88 53.46
N TYR A 529 12.89 20.15 52.37
CA TYR A 529 11.79 19.65 51.52
C TYR A 529 11.75 18.13 51.33
N TRP A 530 12.79 17.38 51.72
CA TRP A 530 12.87 15.93 51.44
C TRP A 530 11.70 15.12 51.99
N ASN A 531 11.29 15.40 53.24
CA ASN A 531 10.18 14.70 53.90
C ASN A 531 8.87 14.76 53.09
N LYS A 532 8.70 15.78 52.26
CA LYS A 532 7.51 15.98 51.43
C LYS A 532 7.66 15.39 50.03
N HIS A 533 8.86 15.33 49.47
CA HIS A 533 9.08 15.01 48.05
C HIS A 533 9.78 13.65 47.80
N TRP A 534 10.27 12.96 48.83
CA TRP A 534 11.07 11.74 48.69
C TRP A 534 10.43 10.66 47.79
N CYS A 535 9.12 10.46 47.86
CA CYS A 535 8.47 9.37 47.13
C CYS A 535 8.32 9.68 45.62
N ILE A 536 8.13 10.95 45.26
CA ILE A 536 8.13 11.39 43.85
C ILE A 536 9.53 11.29 43.26
N GLN A 537 10.55 11.59 44.06
CA GLN A 537 11.95 11.42 43.69
C GLN A 537 12.27 9.93 43.44
N LEU A 538 11.79 9.06 44.32
CA LEU A 538 11.91 7.60 44.19
C LEU A 538 11.20 7.09 42.92
N TYR A 539 9.95 7.51 42.70
CA TYR A 539 9.18 7.14 41.50
C TYR A 539 9.94 7.49 40.22
N ASN A 540 10.49 8.70 40.13
CA ASN A 540 11.20 9.13 38.94
C ASN A 540 12.53 8.39 38.75
N TYR A 541 13.26 8.12 39.83
CA TYR A 541 14.49 7.32 39.77
C TYR A 541 14.18 5.92 39.21
N LEU A 542 13.14 5.26 39.71
CA LEU A 542 12.72 3.95 39.21
C LEU A 542 12.19 3.99 37.77
N LYS A 543 11.41 5.02 37.40
CA LYS A 543 10.90 5.19 36.03
C LYS A 543 12.04 5.33 35.02
N ARG A 544 13.08 6.10 35.37
CA ARG A 544 14.27 6.29 34.54
C ARG A 544 15.16 5.04 34.47
N HIS A 545 15.18 4.25 35.53
CA HIS A 545 15.91 2.99 35.63
C HIS A 545 14.95 1.79 35.62
N GLY A 546 14.14 1.68 34.58
CA GLY A 546 13.19 0.57 34.43
C GLY A 546 13.83 -0.82 34.52
N ASP A 547 15.14 -0.94 34.22
CA ASP A 547 15.93 -2.17 34.29
C ASP A 547 16.20 -2.70 35.72
N ILE A 548 15.95 -1.89 36.74
CA ILE A 548 16.13 -2.28 38.14
C ILE A 548 14.82 -2.44 38.92
N VAL A 549 13.67 -2.04 38.36
CA VAL A 549 12.37 -2.09 39.05
C VAL A 549 12.07 -3.47 39.62
N ASP A 550 12.30 -4.53 38.84
CA ASP A 550 12.04 -5.92 39.23
C ASP A 550 13.08 -6.49 40.23
N LYS A 551 14.13 -5.73 40.57
CA LYS A 551 15.21 -6.15 41.48
C LYS A 551 15.10 -5.53 42.87
N VAL A 552 14.19 -4.57 43.07
CA VAL A 552 14.06 -3.81 44.31
C VAL A 552 13.05 -4.49 45.23
N ASN A 553 13.50 -4.89 46.43
CA ASN A 553 12.65 -5.52 47.43
C ASN A 553 12.34 -4.56 48.57
N PHE A 554 11.17 -3.92 48.54
CA PHE A 554 10.70 -3.08 49.63
C PHE A 554 10.33 -3.92 50.86
N SER A 555 10.79 -3.51 52.04
CA SER A 555 10.29 -4.05 53.32
C SER A 555 8.82 -3.68 53.54
N GLU A 556 8.10 -4.41 54.39
CA GLU A 556 6.69 -4.10 54.67
C GLU A 556 6.51 -2.69 55.26
N GLU A 557 7.46 -2.19 56.04
CA GLU A 557 7.42 -0.80 56.54
C GLU A 557 7.56 0.22 55.39
N GLU A 558 8.46 -0.02 54.44
CA GLU A 558 8.64 0.84 53.26
C GLU A 558 7.45 0.77 52.31
N LYS A 559 6.90 -0.43 52.07
CA LYS A 559 5.67 -0.62 51.30
C LYS A 559 4.53 0.18 51.91
N ASN A 560 4.37 0.12 53.24
CA ASN A 560 3.37 0.91 53.95
C ASN A 560 3.64 2.41 53.83
N LYS A 561 4.89 2.88 53.94
CA LYS A 561 5.24 4.30 53.73
C LYS A 561 4.95 4.78 52.30
N ILE A 562 5.25 3.98 51.27
CA ILE A 562 4.93 4.29 49.87
C ILE A 562 3.41 4.33 49.70
N LYS A 563 2.71 3.30 50.19
CA LYS A 563 1.25 3.21 50.13
C LYS A 563 0.58 4.41 50.83
N ASP A 564 1.07 4.78 52.01
CA ASP A 564 0.59 5.93 52.77
C ASP A 564 0.94 7.25 52.08
N TYR A 565 2.07 7.37 51.38
CA TYR A 565 2.43 8.59 50.63
C TYR A 565 1.45 8.86 49.49
N PHE A 566 1.11 7.81 48.73
CA PHE A 566 0.18 7.89 47.60
C PHE A 566 -1.29 7.74 48.00
N LYS A 567 -1.58 7.52 49.28
CA LYS A 567 -2.93 7.57 49.83
C LYS A 567 -3.51 8.96 49.63
N SER A 568 -4.72 9.05 49.08
CA SER A 568 -5.37 10.31 48.69
C SER A 568 -5.31 11.44 49.71
N SER A 569 -5.53 11.16 51.00
CA SER A 569 -5.47 12.17 52.06
C SER A 569 -4.10 12.83 52.18
N ASN A 570 -3.04 12.03 52.06
CA ASN A 570 -1.66 12.48 52.21
C ASN A 570 -1.12 13.05 50.89
N TYR A 571 -1.47 12.40 49.78
CA TYR A 571 -1.05 12.81 48.45
C TYR A 571 -1.51 14.24 48.11
N LYS A 572 -2.72 14.64 48.51
CA LYS A 572 -3.20 16.03 48.33
C LYS A 572 -2.39 17.06 49.10
N GLU A 573 -2.03 16.74 50.34
CA GLU A 573 -1.22 17.64 51.17
C GLU A 573 0.20 17.76 50.58
N ASN A 574 0.76 16.63 50.14
CA ASN A 574 2.04 16.58 49.43
C ASN A 574 2.00 17.41 48.12
N ILE A 575 0.93 17.29 47.31
CA ILE A 575 0.70 18.10 46.11
C ILE A 575 0.59 19.59 46.45
N LYS A 576 -0.20 19.95 47.45
CA LYS A 576 -0.42 21.35 47.82
C LYS A 576 0.89 22.01 48.23
N ASP A 577 1.74 21.28 48.93
CA ASP A 577 3.08 21.73 49.29
C ASP A 577 4.02 21.83 48.09
N LEU A 578 3.97 20.87 47.16
CA LEU A 578 4.65 20.97 45.86
C LEU A 578 4.20 22.24 45.13
N HIS A 579 2.89 22.50 45.06
CA HIS A 579 2.32 23.69 44.41
C HIS A 579 2.73 25.00 45.05
N ASN A 580 2.82 25.08 46.38
CA ASN A 580 3.28 26.27 47.10
C ASN A 580 4.76 26.59 46.82
N CYS A 581 5.54 25.61 46.38
CA CYS A 581 6.91 25.83 45.93
C CYS A 581 6.97 26.39 44.50
N LEU A 582 5.87 26.36 43.73
CA LEU A 582 5.81 26.70 42.31
C LEU A 582 5.22 28.10 42.09
N GLU A 583 6.06 29.12 41.92
CA GLU A 583 5.62 30.38 41.32
C GLU A 583 5.44 30.18 39.79
N GLY A 584 4.23 29.86 39.31
CA GLY A 584 3.88 30.04 37.89
C GLY A 584 3.18 28.89 37.14
N THR A 585 2.93 27.72 37.72
CA THR A 585 2.10 26.65 37.09
C THR A 585 0.67 26.69 37.62
N PHE A 586 -0.32 26.74 36.71
CA PHE A 586 -1.75 26.88 37.04
C PHE A 586 -2.56 25.57 37.05
N ASP A 587 -2.02 24.45 36.55
CA ASP A 587 -2.73 23.17 36.45
C ASP A 587 -2.06 22.09 37.31
N ASN A 588 -2.84 21.40 38.16
CA ASN A 588 -2.36 20.30 39.03
C ASN A 588 -2.57 18.91 38.43
N SER A 589 -3.24 18.82 37.28
CA SER A 589 -3.63 17.56 36.64
C SER A 589 -2.42 16.69 36.28
N TYR A 590 -1.28 17.31 35.96
CA TYR A 590 -0.03 16.59 35.71
C TYR A 590 0.40 15.71 36.90
N LEU A 591 0.14 16.11 38.15
CA LEU A 591 0.62 15.32 39.30
C LEU A 591 -0.03 13.93 39.32
N TYR A 592 -1.29 13.85 38.90
CA TYR A 592 -2.04 12.61 38.86
C TYR A 592 -1.55 11.63 37.80
N PHE A 593 -0.68 12.02 36.84
CA PHE A 593 -0.17 11.06 35.84
C PHE A 593 0.73 10.00 36.50
N VAL A 594 1.34 10.33 37.65
CA VAL A 594 2.19 9.39 38.41
C VAL A 594 1.42 8.10 38.68
N PHE A 595 0.13 8.21 39.03
CA PHE A 595 -0.75 7.07 39.27
C PHE A 595 -0.98 6.20 38.04
N TYR A 596 -0.87 6.75 36.82
CA TYR A 596 -1.00 5.92 35.63
C TYR A 596 0.12 4.87 35.54
N ASN A 597 1.35 5.24 35.92
CA ASN A 597 2.48 4.32 35.85
C ASN A 597 2.85 3.72 37.22
N ILE A 598 2.16 4.09 38.30
CA ILE A 598 2.59 3.76 39.67
C ILE A 598 2.69 2.26 39.92
N GLU A 599 1.73 1.47 39.46
CA GLU A 599 1.73 0.01 39.60
C GLU A 599 2.77 -0.66 38.69
N ASN A 600 3.10 -0.04 37.55
CA ASN A 600 4.18 -0.52 36.69
C ASN A 600 5.55 -0.27 37.34
N ILE A 601 5.68 0.77 38.15
CA ILE A 601 6.90 1.15 38.87
C ILE A 601 7.04 0.45 40.23
N PHE A 602 5.94 0.22 40.93
CA PHE A 602 5.90 -0.39 42.26
C PHE A 602 5.06 -1.68 42.23
N LYS A 603 5.49 -2.67 41.42
CA LYS A 603 4.72 -3.87 41.07
C LYS A 603 4.23 -4.71 42.26
N ASP A 604 4.96 -4.71 43.38
CA ASP A 604 4.62 -5.48 44.59
C ASP A 604 3.76 -4.71 45.60
N ILE A 605 3.33 -3.49 45.25
CA ILE A 605 2.52 -2.63 46.11
C ILE A 605 1.16 -2.44 45.46
N LYS A 606 0.11 -2.89 46.16
CA LYS A 606 -1.28 -2.61 45.76
C LYS A 606 -1.69 -1.24 46.27
N PHE A 607 -1.98 -0.34 45.34
CA PHE A 607 -2.50 0.98 45.63
C PHE A 607 -4.03 0.94 45.70
N GLU A 608 -4.58 1.64 46.69
CA GLU A 608 -6.02 1.89 46.76
C GLU A 608 -6.26 3.27 46.19
N TYR A 609 -6.99 3.32 45.09
CA TYR A 609 -7.43 4.58 44.50
C TYR A 609 -8.77 4.95 45.09
N ASP A 610 -8.88 6.18 45.58
CA ASP A 610 -10.18 6.72 45.92
C ASP A 610 -10.82 7.39 44.71
N GLU A 611 -12.08 7.77 44.90
CA GLU A 611 -12.88 8.37 43.85
C GLU A 611 -12.25 9.65 43.28
N GLU A 612 -11.58 10.46 44.11
CA GLU A 612 -10.98 11.71 43.68
C GLU A 612 -9.72 11.51 42.83
N ILE A 613 -8.84 10.57 43.22
CA ILE A 613 -7.66 10.23 42.41
C ILE A 613 -8.10 9.70 41.04
N LEU A 614 -9.04 8.75 41.01
CA LEU A 614 -9.54 8.17 39.75
C LEU A 614 -10.17 9.24 38.86
N MET A 615 -10.98 10.13 39.44
CA MET A 615 -11.56 11.27 38.73
C MET A 615 -10.51 12.17 38.11
N ASN A 616 -9.40 12.45 38.80
CA ASN A 616 -8.35 13.34 38.28
C ASN A 616 -7.46 12.65 37.23
N ILE A 617 -7.15 11.35 37.36
CA ILE A 617 -6.44 10.56 36.34
C ILE A 617 -7.18 10.60 34.99
N LEU A 618 -8.51 10.55 35.05
CA LEU A 618 -9.40 10.55 33.88
C LEU A 618 -9.62 11.95 33.29
N LYS A 619 -8.99 12.99 33.85
CA LYS A 619 -9.03 14.38 33.33
C LYS A 619 -7.70 14.84 32.74
N ILE A 620 -6.65 14.03 32.84
CA ILE A 620 -5.31 14.42 32.42
C ILE A 620 -5.26 14.50 30.89
N PRO A 621 -4.69 15.59 30.34
CA PRO A 621 -4.41 15.68 28.92
C PRO A 621 -3.48 14.56 28.45
N TYR A 622 -3.75 13.98 27.28
CA TYR A 622 -3.03 12.76 26.88
C TYR A 622 -1.52 12.99 26.70
N ASP A 623 -1.09 14.19 26.32
CA ASP A 623 0.33 14.54 26.12
C ASP A 623 1.22 14.29 27.36
N TYR A 624 0.65 14.25 28.56
CA TYR A 624 1.40 13.97 29.79
C TYR A 624 1.78 12.49 29.96
N TYR A 625 1.19 11.54 29.23
CA TYR A 625 1.43 10.10 29.45
C TYR A 625 2.87 9.64 29.15
N LYS A 626 3.69 10.45 28.43
CA LYS A 626 5.09 10.14 28.12
C LYS A 626 6.14 10.94 28.92
N GLY A 627 5.76 11.94 29.73
CA GLY A 627 6.70 12.87 30.39
C GLY A 627 7.23 12.47 31.77
N ASP A 628 8.38 13.02 32.20
CA ASP A 628 8.98 12.84 33.54
C ASP A 628 8.79 14.09 34.43
N ILE A 629 8.50 13.90 35.73
CA ILE A 629 8.46 14.99 36.73
C ILE A 629 9.89 15.29 37.19
N LYS A 630 10.39 16.51 36.99
CA LYS A 630 11.71 16.94 37.46
C LYS A 630 11.59 18.07 38.50
N LEU A 631 12.12 17.86 39.71
CA LEU A 631 12.07 18.81 40.85
C LEU A 631 13.48 19.27 41.28
N PHE A 632 13.83 20.55 41.07
CA PHE A 632 15.10 21.13 41.56
C PHE A 632 14.95 22.61 41.93
N ASN A 633 15.44 23.02 43.11
CA ASN A 633 15.38 24.41 43.60
C ASN A 633 13.98 25.05 43.49
N ASN A 634 12.93 24.31 43.88
CA ASN A 634 11.54 24.76 43.78
C ASN A 634 11.04 25.02 42.34
N ASN A 635 11.83 24.69 41.31
CA ASN A 635 11.40 24.77 39.92
C ASN A 635 10.99 23.39 39.41
N TYR A 636 9.86 23.38 38.71
CA TYR A 636 9.30 22.21 38.05
C TYR A 636 9.47 22.32 36.54
N TYR A 637 9.93 21.25 35.89
CA TYR A 637 10.03 21.17 34.44
C TYR A 637 9.51 19.83 33.94
N LEU A 638 8.62 19.88 32.95
CA LEU A 638 8.24 18.73 32.14
C LEU A 638 9.06 18.75 30.86
N GLU A 639 9.68 17.62 30.54
CA GLU A 639 10.25 17.41 29.22
C GLU A 639 9.12 16.94 28.29
N TYR A 640 8.50 17.89 27.58
CA TYR A 640 7.47 17.60 26.60
C TYR A 640 8.12 17.06 25.32
N PHE A 641 8.06 15.74 25.12
CA PHE A 641 8.21 15.14 23.80
C PHE A 641 6.84 15.14 23.13
N GLY A 642 6.39 16.32 22.71
CA GLY A 642 5.09 16.49 22.06
C GLY A 642 5.08 15.83 20.69
N VAL A 643 4.45 14.66 20.59
CA VAL A 643 3.55 14.19 19.52
C VAL A 643 3.01 12.84 20.01
N ILE A 644 1.72 12.78 20.35
CA ILE A 644 1.00 11.50 20.40
C ILE A 644 0.49 11.24 19.00
N MET A 645 1.01 10.19 18.34
CA MET A 645 0.42 9.73 17.08
C MET A 645 -0.97 9.15 17.37
N GLU A 646 -1.95 9.32 16.46
CA GLU A 646 -3.35 8.87 16.65
C GLU A 646 -3.43 7.43 17.21
N TYR A 647 -2.53 6.54 16.78
CA TYR A 647 -2.44 5.15 17.23
C TYR A 647 -2.18 4.96 18.74
N ASP A 648 -1.54 5.91 19.42
CA ASP A 648 -1.23 5.80 20.86
C ASP A 648 -2.40 6.22 21.76
N ALA A 649 -3.26 7.13 21.30
CA ALA A 649 -4.43 7.54 22.08
C ALA A 649 -5.38 6.36 22.29
N ASP A 650 -5.59 5.52 21.28
CA ASP A 650 -6.46 4.34 21.35
C ASP A 650 -5.91 3.24 22.30
N ASN A 651 -4.60 3.24 22.58
CA ASN A 651 -3.94 2.26 23.45
C ASN A 651 -4.04 2.58 24.96
N ILE A 652 -4.58 3.75 25.34
CA ILE A 652 -4.70 4.13 26.76
C ILE A 652 -5.84 3.34 27.41
N ASP A 653 -5.48 2.30 28.17
CA ASP A 653 -6.40 1.50 28.98
C ASP A 653 -6.56 2.07 30.40
N PHE A 654 -7.78 2.53 30.72
CA PHE A 654 -8.17 2.99 32.05
C PHE A 654 -8.92 1.93 32.87
N ASP A 655 -9.35 0.82 32.27
CA ASP A 655 -10.09 -0.23 32.98
C ASP A 655 -9.23 -0.89 34.06
N ARG A 656 -7.91 -0.90 33.87
CA ARG A 656 -6.95 -1.40 34.87
C ARG A 656 -7.06 -0.73 36.24
N PHE A 657 -7.46 0.54 36.32
CA PHE A 657 -7.63 1.24 37.62
C PHE A 657 -8.90 0.82 38.38
N PHE A 658 -9.80 0.10 37.72
CA PHE A 658 -11.06 -0.36 38.30
C PHE A 658 -11.07 -1.85 38.64
N ILE A 659 -9.97 -2.57 38.38
CA ILE A 659 -9.81 -3.97 38.77
C ILE A 659 -9.87 -4.07 40.31
N GLY A 660 -10.91 -4.71 40.85
CA GLY A 660 -11.15 -4.81 42.28
C GLY A 660 -11.89 -3.63 42.93
N ASN A 661 -12.26 -2.60 42.15
CA ASN A 661 -13.07 -1.44 42.56
C ASN A 661 -14.29 -1.24 41.64
N GLU A 662 -14.86 -2.33 41.13
CA GLU A 662 -15.93 -2.34 40.13
C GLU A 662 -17.15 -1.51 40.56
N GLU A 663 -17.50 -1.52 41.85
CA GLU A 663 -18.60 -0.72 42.40
C GLU A 663 -18.36 0.80 42.30
N MET A 664 -17.10 1.25 42.41
CA MET A 664 -16.74 2.68 42.27
C MET A 664 -16.75 3.15 40.82
N LYS A 665 -16.51 2.25 39.86
CA LYS A 665 -16.46 2.57 38.42
C LYS A 665 -17.71 3.30 37.98
N ASN A 666 -18.89 2.82 38.41
CA ASN A 666 -20.17 3.46 38.09
C ASN A 666 -20.35 4.85 38.72
N SER A 667 -19.92 5.03 39.97
CA SER A 667 -19.97 6.33 40.66
C SER A 667 -19.05 7.36 39.99
N ILE A 668 -17.82 6.95 39.64
CA ILE A 668 -16.82 7.78 38.98
C ILE A 668 -17.29 8.15 37.59
N PHE A 669 -17.77 7.19 36.82
CA PHE A 669 -18.31 7.42 35.49
C PHE A 669 -19.44 8.46 35.53
N LYS A 670 -20.37 8.33 36.48
CA LYS A 670 -21.42 9.31 36.72
C LYS A 670 -20.85 10.70 37.04
N LYS A 671 -19.89 10.78 37.97
CA LYS A 671 -19.27 12.05 38.35
C LYS A 671 -18.46 12.68 37.22
N LEU A 672 -17.81 11.90 36.36
CA LEU A 672 -17.10 12.42 35.19
C LEU A 672 -18.06 13.17 34.28
N ILE A 673 -19.19 12.54 33.95
CA ILE A 673 -20.26 13.15 33.15
C ILE A 673 -20.77 14.43 33.82
N GLU A 674 -21.03 14.40 35.13
CA GLU A 674 -21.51 15.57 35.89
C GLU A 674 -20.47 16.70 36.03
N SER A 675 -19.18 16.36 35.93
CA SER A 675 -18.08 17.29 36.18
C SER A 675 -17.47 17.91 34.92
N ILE A 676 -17.97 17.55 33.72
CA ILE A 676 -17.53 18.21 32.50
C ILE A 676 -17.92 19.69 32.53
N ASP A 677 -16.92 20.54 32.34
CA ASP A 677 -17.12 21.94 32.01
C ASP A 677 -17.41 22.05 30.51
N LYS A 678 -18.69 22.25 30.21
CA LYS A 678 -19.20 22.41 28.85
C LYS A 678 -18.53 23.59 28.12
N ASP A 679 -18.19 24.68 28.81
CA ASP A 679 -17.56 25.85 28.19
C ASP A 679 -16.10 25.57 27.75
N MET A 680 -15.43 24.64 28.44
CA MET A 680 -14.04 24.22 28.19
C MET A 680 -13.94 22.87 27.47
N ILE A 681 -15.04 22.32 26.95
CA ILE A 681 -15.10 20.97 26.37
C ILE A 681 -14.24 20.79 25.11
N THR A 682 -13.89 21.89 24.44
CA THR A 682 -13.03 21.93 23.24
C THR A 682 -11.61 22.39 23.56
N ASN A 683 -11.25 22.53 24.84
CA ASN A 683 -9.90 22.88 25.25
C ASN A 683 -9.18 21.60 25.68
N GLU A 684 -7.99 21.37 25.11
CA GLU A 684 -7.09 20.26 25.49
C GLU A 684 -6.76 20.28 26.98
N PHE A 685 -6.51 21.46 27.56
CA PHE A 685 -6.30 21.63 29.01
C PHE A 685 -7.61 21.84 29.78
N GLY A 686 -8.76 21.61 29.13
CA GLY A 686 -10.10 21.73 29.69
C GLY A 686 -10.80 20.38 29.80
N SER A 687 -12.02 20.29 29.25
CA SER A 687 -12.83 19.07 29.35
C SER A 687 -12.73 18.15 28.13
N TYR A 688 -11.82 18.42 27.18
CA TYR A 688 -11.72 17.64 25.95
C TYR A 688 -11.31 16.18 26.19
N TYR A 689 -10.16 15.95 26.82
CA TYR A 689 -9.71 14.59 27.12
C TYR A 689 -10.63 13.88 28.12
N THR A 690 -11.29 14.63 29.01
CA THR A 690 -12.35 14.10 29.88
C THR A 690 -13.50 13.51 29.07
N LEU A 691 -13.95 14.20 28.01
CA LEU A 691 -14.99 13.69 27.11
C LEU A 691 -14.55 12.40 26.41
N LEU A 692 -13.32 12.35 25.90
CA LEU A 692 -12.77 11.15 25.28
C LEU A 692 -12.75 9.96 26.26
N ASN A 693 -12.33 10.21 27.50
CA ASN A 693 -12.30 9.19 28.55
C ASN A 693 -13.69 8.68 28.94
N ILE A 694 -14.71 9.56 28.99
CA ILE A 694 -16.10 9.14 29.18
C ILE A 694 -16.55 8.21 28.04
N ILE A 695 -16.24 8.55 26.79
CA ILE A 695 -16.62 7.69 25.66
C ILE A 695 -15.89 6.34 25.72
N LYS A 696 -14.61 6.31 26.07
CA LYS A 696 -13.83 5.07 26.24
C LYS A 696 -14.41 4.16 27.30
N LEU A 697 -14.67 4.69 28.51
CA LEU A 697 -15.25 3.92 29.60
C LEU A 697 -16.66 3.44 29.28
N TYR A 698 -17.44 4.22 28.54
CA TYR A 698 -18.74 3.79 28.03
C TYR A 698 -18.59 2.61 27.05
N ASN A 699 -17.64 2.70 26.12
CA ASN A 699 -17.41 1.68 25.11
C ASN A 699 -16.86 0.37 25.69
N SER A 700 -16.09 0.42 26.78
CA SER A 700 -15.58 -0.79 27.42
C SER A 700 -16.65 -1.58 28.18
N ASP A 701 -17.77 -0.96 28.56
CA ASP A 701 -18.88 -1.63 29.26
C ASP A 701 -20.25 -1.02 28.89
N LYS A 702 -20.61 -1.12 27.60
CA LYS A 702 -21.85 -0.54 27.06
C LYS A 702 -23.12 -1.06 27.74
N GLU A 703 -23.13 -2.31 28.20
CA GLU A 703 -24.31 -2.91 28.83
C GLU A 703 -24.65 -2.24 30.16
N ASN A 704 -23.63 -1.98 31.00
CA ASN A 704 -23.83 -1.35 32.31
C ASN A 704 -24.01 0.17 32.22
N TYR A 705 -23.40 0.84 31.22
CA TYR A 705 -23.48 2.30 31.06
C TYR A 705 -24.59 2.81 30.15
N LYS A 706 -25.45 1.93 29.64
CA LYS A 706 -26.55 2.29 28.73
C LYS A 706 -27.45 3.42 29.24
N LEU A 707 -27.66 3.53 30.56
CA LEU A 707 -28.50 4.58 31.16
C LEU A 707 -27.90 6.00 31.03
N TYR A 708 -26.60 6.11 30.77
CA TYR A 708 -25.90 7.39 30.59
C TYR A 708 -25.77 7.81 29.12
N SER A 709 -26.21 6.96 28.18
CA SER A 709 -26.07 7.18 26.74
C SER A 709 -26.56 8.56 26.30
N ASP A 710 -27.71 9.00 26.80
CA ASP A 710 -28.30 10.31 26.48
C ASP A 710 -27.45 11.48 27.01
N ASN A 711 -26.87 11.33 28.21
CA ASN A 711 -26.01 12.36 28.79
C ASN A 711 -24.71 12.52 27.99
N ILE A 712 -24.09 11.40 27.60
CA ILE A 712 -22.87 11.41 26.77
C ILE A 712 -23.18 11.97 25.39
N ALA A 713 -24.31 11.58 24.79
CA ALA A 713 -24.80 12.16 23.55
C ALA A 713 -25.02 13.68 23.64
N GLU A 714 -25.48 14.20 24.77
CA GLU A 714 -25.57 15.64 25.02
C GLU A 714 -24.20 16.31 25.09
N LEU A 715 -23.23 15.69 25.77
CA LEU A 715 -21.87 16.20 25.90
C LEU A 715 -21.14 16.20 24.54
N VAL A 716 -21.25 15.12 23.78
CA VAL A 716 -20.69 15.02 22.41
C VAL A 716 -21.33 16.05 21.49
N ALA A 717 -22.66 16.20 21.55
CA ALA A 717 -23.38 17.25 20.81
C ALA A 717 -22.90 18.66 21.19
N HIS A 718 -22.66 18.91 22.47
CA HIS A 718 -22.17 20.20 22.96
C HIS A 718 -20.72 20.45 22.50
N PHE A 719 -19.85 19.45 22.62
CA PHE A 719 -18.48 19.50 22.09
C PHE A 719 -18.46 19.89 20.62
N TYR A 720 -19.26 19.18 19.82
CA TYR A 720 -19.33 19.41 18.39
C TYR A 720 -19.90 20.81 18.06
N THR A 721 -20.84 21.31 18.85
CA THR A 721 -21.36 22.68 18.66
C THR A 721 -20.28 23.72 18.99
N SER A 722 -19.53 23.50 20.06
CA SER A 722 -18.48 24.40 20.52
C SER A 722 -17.26 24.39 19.58
N SER A 723 -16.94 23.25 18.97
CA SER A 723 -15.81 23.10 18.04
C SER A 723 -16.01 23.87 16.75
N LEU A 724 -17.25 24.01 16.28
CA LEU A 724 -17.60 24.76 15.08
C LEU A 724 -17.26 26.26 15.16
N ASN A 725 -17.06 26.81 16.36
CA ASN A 725 -16.77 28.23 16.58
C ASN A 725 -15.28 28.53 16.86
N LYS A 726 -14.40 27.53 16.87
CA LYS A 726 -12.96 27.71 17.11
C LYS A 726 -12.13 27.59 15.83
N VAL A 727 -11.26 28.55 15.60
CA VAL A 727 -10.29 28.58 14.48
C VAL A 727 -8.95 27.93 14.87
N GLU A 728 -8.68 27.84 16.18
CA GLU A 728 -7.45 27.24 16.73
C GLU A 728 -7.45 25.72 16.62
N PHE A 729 -6.25 25.13 16.59
CA PHE A 729 -5.99 23.71 16.45
C PHE A 729 -6.92 22.88 17.35
N LEU A 730 -7.85 22.15 16.72
CA LEU A 730 -8.73 21.21 17.40
C LEU A 730 -8.80 19.95 16.55
N GLN A 731 -8.06 18.93 16.96
CA GLN A 731 -8.21 17.58 16.45
C GLN A 731 -9.52 16.98 16.99
N ILE A 732 -10.33 16.36 16.13
CA ILE A 732 -11.49 15.56 16.55
C ILE A 732 -11.12 14.08 16.40
N TYR A 733 -10.78 13.42 17.51
CA TYR A 733 -10.45 11.99 17.51
C TYR A 733 -11.62 11.12 16.99
N ASN A 734 -11.27 10.04 16.28
CA ASN A 734 -12.23 9.10 15.67
C ASN A 734 -13.24 8.56 16.68
N ILE A 735 -12.83 8.33 17.93
CA ILE A 735 -13.74 7.83 18.98
C ILE A 735 -14.98 8.71 19.19
N ILE A 736 -14.90 10.02 18.96
CA ILE A 736 -16.07 10.92 19.01
C ILE A 736 -16.97 10.65 17.79
N ASN A 737 -16.38 10.53 16.61
CA ASN A 737 -17.11 10.26 15.36
C ASN A 737 -17.81 8.89 15.40
N ASP A 738 -17.11 7.87 15.89
CA ASP A 738 -17.65 6.51 16.03
C ASP A 738 -18.82 6.51 17.02
N PHE A 739 -18.68 7.20 18.17
CA PHE A 739 -19.77 7.36 19.12
C PHE A 739 -20.99 8.07 18.52
N ILE A 740 -20.79 9.11 17.69
CA ILE A 740 -21.87 9.81 16.99
C ILE A 740 -22.65 8.84 16.08
N GLN A 741 -21.94 8.03 15.29
CA GLN A 741 -22.54 7.09 14.35
C GLN A 741 -23.27 5.96 15.07
N GLU A 742 -22.64 5.31 16.06
CA GLU A 742 -23.24 4.22 16.83
C GLU A 742 -24.51 4.64 17.59
N ASN A 743 -24.57 5.91 18.01
CA ASN A 743 -25.70 6.45 18.77
C ASN A 743 -26.71 7.24 17.92
N ASN A 744 -26.64 7.16 16.58
CA ASN A 744 -27.54 7.85 15.65
C ASN A 744 -27.63 9.38 15.87
N LEU A 745 -26.52 10.01 16.23
CA LEU A 745 -26.47 11.46 16.49
C LEU A 745 -26.21 12.29 15.23
N ASP A 746 -25.98 11.65 14.09
CA ASP A 746 -25.58 12.31 12.83
C ASP A 746 -26.48 13.47 12.43
N LEU A 747 -27.81 13.27 12.50
CA LEU A 747 -28.79 14.32 12.21
C LEU A 747 -28.58 15.59 13.06
N LYS A 748 -28.35 15.40 14.35
CA LYS A 748 -28.19 16.48 15.32
C LYS A 748 -26.89 17.22 15.06
N ILE A 749 -25.82 16.49 14.78
CA ILE A 749 -24.49 17.04 14.47
C ILE A 749 -24.52 17.84 13.16
N LEU A 750 -25.14 17.28 12.12
CA LEU A 750 -25.32 17.98 10.84
C LEU A 750 -26.18 19.25 11.00
N ASP A 751 -27.22 19.24 11.84
CA ASP A 751 -28.00 20.46 12.12
C ASP A 751 -27.15 21.57 12.76
N PHE A 752 -26.23 21.23 13.65
CA PHE A 752 -25.28 22.20 14.21
C PHE A 752 -24.34 22.76 13.14
N ILE A 753 -23.73 21.87 12.33
CA ILE A 753 -22.86 22.28 11.23
C ILE A 753 -23.60 23.22 10.27
N ASN A 754 -24.83 22.87 9.90
CA ASN A 754 -25.67 23.65 8.98
C ASN A 754 -25.94 25.08 9.51
N LYS A 755 -25.99 25.26 10.83
CA LYS A 755 -26.22 26.57 11.47
C LYS A 755 -24.92 27.36 11.68
N SER A 756 -23.77 26.72 11.55
CA SER A 756 -22.47 27.39 11.70
C SER A 756 -22.16 28.30 10.51
N LYS A 757 -21.26 29.26 10.73
CA LYS A 757 -20.63 30.08 9.67
C LYS A 757 -19.27 29.55 9.25
N GLN A 758 -18.72 28.59 10.00
CA GLN A 758 -17.41 28.02 9.74
C GLN A 758 -17.30 26.57 10.24
N ILE A 759 -16.39 25.82 9.65
CA ILE A 759 -15.98 24.47 10.03
C ILE A 759 -14.47 24.34 9.85
N ASN A 760 -13.84 23.37 10.50
CA ASN A 760 -12.44 22.99 10.26
C ASN A 760 -12.34 21.71 9.41
N TYR A 761 -11.12 21.24 9.14
CA TYR A 761 -10.87 20.02 8.37
C TYR A 761 -11.53 18.77 8.98
N ASP A 762 -11.48 18.59 10.30
CA ASP A 762 -12.03 17.40 10.94
C ASP A 762 -13.56 17.33 10.87
N HIS A 763 -14.24 18.47 10.93
CA HIS A 763 -15.67 18.55 10.66
C HIS A 763 -15.99 18.16 9.20
N LEU A 764 -15.20 18.64 8.22
CA LEU A 764 -15.37 18.27 6.81
C LEU A 764 -15.11 16.77 6.59
N LYS A 765 -14.07 16.24 7.23
CA LYS A 765 -13.71 14.81 7.22
C LYS A 765 -14.86 13.96 7.78
N TYR A 766 -15.48 14.39 8.89
CA TYR A 766 -16.67 13.72 9.42
C TYR A 766 -17.83 13.69 8.41
N ILE A 767 -18.17 14.82 7.77
CA ILE A 767 -19.26 14.85 6.76
C ILE A 767 -18.94 13.92 5.57
N ASN A 768 -17.68 13.91 5.11
CA ASN A 768 -17.23 13.06 4.01
C ASN A 768 -17.34 11.57 4.40
N ASN A 769 -16.85 11.20 5.58
CA ASN A 769 -16.91 9.83 6.08
C ASN A 769 -18.36 9.35 6.27
N LEU A 770 -19.22 10.18 6.87
CA LEU A 770 -20.64 9.86 7.02
C LEU A 770 -21.31 9.64 5.66
N GLN A 771 -21.11 10.55 4.70
CA GLN A 771 -21.72 10.41 3.38
C GLN A 771 -21.17 9.22 2.60
N LYS A 772 -19.87 8.93 2.72
CA LYS A 772 -19.24 7.73 2.15
C LYS A 772 -19.88 6.46 2.71
N ASN A 773 -19.98 6.33 4.03
CA ASN A 773 -20.62 5.18 4.68
C ASN A 773 -22.08 5.00 4.19
N LEU A 774 -22.83 6.10 4.09
CA LEU A 774 -24.21 6.06 3.56
C LEU A 774 -24.29 5.64 2.08
N LEU A 775 -23.29 5.97 1.27
CA LEU A 775 -23.19 5.56 -0.13
C LEU A 775 -22.85 4.08 -0.28
N GLU A 776 -21.88 3.61 0.50
CA GLU A 776 -21.45 2.20 0.54
C GLU A 776 -22.60 1.30 1.01
N GLU A 777 -23.39 1.75 1.98
CA GLU A 777 -24.60 1.04 2.43
C GLU A 777 -25.82 1.18 1.50
N LYS A 778 -25.71 1.94 0.39
CA LYS A 778 -26.83 2.27 -0.52
C LYS A 778 -28.04 2.90 0.16
N ARG A 779 -27.81 3.67 1.23
CA ARG A 779 -28.85 4.29 2.08
C ARG A 779 -28.88 5.80 2.01
N LEU A 780 -27.96 6.46 1.30
CA LEU A 780 -27.87 7.92 1.24
C LEU A 780 -29.21 8.60 0.94
N TYR A 781 -29.90 8.22 -0.15
CA TYR A 781 -31.18 8.84 -0.56
C TYR A 781 -32.36 8.54 0.38
N THR A 782 -32.25 7.48 1.18
CA THR A 782 -33.26 7.11 2.19
C THR A 782 -32.90 7.61 3.59
N SER A 783 -31.68 8.12 3.76
CA SER A 783 -31.18 8.60 5.06
C SER A 783 -31.89 9.88 5.45
N SER A 784 -32.25 9.98 6.71
CA SER A 784 -32.77 11.23 7.29
C SER A 784 -31.75 12.37 7.19
N CYS A 785 -30.45 12.05 7.13
CA CYS A 785 -29.36 13.02 7.00
C CYS A 785 -29.26 13.66 5.61
N TYR A 786 -29.88 13.08 4.58
CA TYR A 786 -29.74 13.50 3.17
C TYR A 786 -29.93 15.01 2.96
N LYS A 787 -31.05 15.57 3.45
CA LYS A 787 -31.38 16.99 3.26
C LYS A 787 -30.41 17.93 3.99
N LEU A 788 -29.95 17.54 5.17
CA LEU A 788 -29.02 18.35 5.95
C LEU A 788 -27.62 18.34 5.34
N ILE A 789 -27.13 17.17 4.90
CA ILE A 789 -25.86 17.07 4.17
C ILE A 789 -25.89 17.96 2.93
N TYR A 790 -27.00 17.94 2.17
CA TYR A 790 -27.17 18.80 1.01
C TYR A 790 -27.05 20.29 1.35
N GLU A 791 -27.81 20.76 2.35
CA GLU A 791 -27.83 22.15 2.77
C GLU A 791 -26.46 22.64 3.26
N ILE A 792 -25.75 21.81 4.03
CA ILE A 792 -24.39 22.12 4.50
C ILE A 792 -23.44 22.28 3.32
N ARG A 793 -23.40 21.31 2.41
CA ARG A 793 -22.49 21.36 1.28
C ARG A 793 -22.79 22.51 0.33
N ARG A 794 -24.07 22.84 0.14
CA ARG A 794 -24.49 24.03 -0.61
C ARG A 794 -23.95 25.31 0.03
N LYS A 795 -24.05 25.43 1.37
CA LYS A 795 -23.51 26.55 2.14
C LYS A 795 -21.98 26.63 2.11
N ILE A 796 -21.28 25.50 2.14
CA ILE A 796 -19.82 25.46 1.94
C ILE A 796 -19.48 26.00 0.54
N ASN A 797 -20.21 25.54 -0.48
CA ASN A 797 -19.99 25.95 -1.87
C ASN A 797 -20.31 27.43 -2.13
N SER A 798 -21.37 27.98 -1.53
CA SER A 798 -21.68 29.42 -1.57
C SER A 798 -20.78 30.26 -0.65
N LYS A 799 -19.85 29.63 0.09
CA LYS A 799 -18.98 30.25 1.09
C LYS A 799 -19.74 30.88 2.27
N ASP A 800 -20.99 30.47 2.50
CA ASP A 800 -21.76 30.79 3.71
C ASP A 800 -21.22 30.04 4.94
N ILE A 801 -20.66 28.84 4.72
CA ILE A 801 -19.81 28.13 5.68
C ILE A 801 -18.37 28.17 5.16
N LYS A 802 -17.46 28.74 5.95
CA LYS A 802 -16.02 28.75 5.64
C LYS A 802 -15.33 27.50 6.17
N ILE A 803 -14.32 26.98 5.45
CA ILE A 803 -13.48 25.88 5.94
C ILE A 803 -12.14 26.48 6.39
N SER A 804 -11.76 26.28 7.66
CA SER A 804 -10.47 26.70 8.22
C SER A 804 -9.47 25.54 8.27
N HIS A 805 -8.20 25.84 7.98
CA HIS A 805 -7.10 24.87 8.08
C HIS A 805 -6.73 24.61 9.56
N ASN A 806 -6.34 23.36 9.87
CA ASN A 806 -5.71 23.04 11.15
C ASN A 806 -4.21 23.34 11.01
N ILE A 807 -3.65 24.28 11.79
CA ILE A 807 -2.22 24.59 11.74
C ILE A 807 -1.43 23.30 12.05
N ASN A 808 -0.54 22.89 11.15
CA ASN A 808 0.25 21.67 11.31
C ASN A 808 1.04 21.70 12.64
N PRO A 809 0.96 20.64 13.49
CA PRO A 809 1.72 20.55 14.74
C PRO A 809 3.22 20.78 14.56
N SER A 810 3.81 20.33 13.45
CA SER A 810 5.22 20.56 13.13
C SER A 810 5.54 22.03 12.85
N SER A 811 4.59 22.81 12.31
CA SER A 811 4.75 24.25 12.15
C SER A 811 4.71 24.97 13.49
N ILE A 812 3.83 24.54 14.42
CA ILE A 812 3.79 25.08 15.80
C ILE A 812 5.06 24.71 16.58
N GLU A 813 5.53 23.46 16.49
CA GLU A 813 6.76 23.02 17.14
C GLU A 813 8.00 23.71 16.55
N ASN A 814 8.06 23.91 15.23
CA ASN A 814 9.11 24.73 14.62
C ASN A 814 9.07 26.17 15.12
N ILE A 815 7.88 26.76 15.32
CA ILE A 815 7.75 28.11 15.89
C ILE A 815 8.20 28.13 17.34
N LYS A 816 7.77 27.17 18.18
CA LYS A 816 8.23 27.05 19.57
C LYS A 816 9.75 26.88 19.62
N TYR A 817 10.31 26.05 18.74
CA TYR A 817 11.74 25.85 18.60
C TYR A 817 12.45 27.15 18.20
N GLU A 818 11.97 27.85 17.16
CA GLU A 818 12.55 29.11 16.69
C GLU A 818 12.43 30.22 17.76
N LEU A 819 11.33 30.30 18.51
CA LEU A 819 11.15 31.21 19.65
C LEU A 819 12.05 30.82 20.85
N ASN A 820 12.17 29.54 21.15
CA ASN A 820 13.06 29.05 22.21
C ASN A 820 14.53 29.31 21.86
N GLN A 821 14.91 29.15 20.59
CA GLN A 821 16.23 29.55 20.10
C GLN A 821 16.47 31.04 20.28
N LEU A 822 15.46 31.90 20.08
CA LEU A 822 15.57 33.33 20.37
C LEU A 822 15.73 33.61 21.88
N CYS A 823 15.01 32.88 22.74
CA CYS A 823 15.09 33.00 24.20
C CYS A 823 16.40 32.46 24.79
N GLN A 824 17.07 31.50 24.15
CA GLN A 824 18.35 30.94 24.60
C GLN A 824 19.51 31.95 24.52
N TYR A 825 19.39 33.01 23.72
CA TYR A 825 20.33 34.13 23.72
C TYR A 825 19.97 35.15 24.81
N ASN A 826 20.25 34.81 26.07
CA ASN A 826 19.98 35.65 27.26
C ASN A 826 20.73 37.01 27.32
N ASN A 827 21.43 37.43 26.26
CA ASN A 827 22.27 38.65 26.24
C ASN A 827 21.97 39.54 25.01
N PHE A 828 20.70 39.84 24.71
CA PHE A 828 20.38 40.89 23.74
C PHE A 828 20.55 42.26 24.39
N ASN A 829 21.46 43.08 23.87
CA ASN A 829 21.56 44.46 24.31
C ASN A 829 20.50 45.30 23.60
N TYR A 830 19.35 45.50 24.23
CA TYR A 830 18.23 46.31 23.70
C TYR A 830 18.59 47.79 23.47
N LEU A 831 19.74 48.25 23.96
CA LEU A 831 20.29 49.58 23.67
C LEU A 831 21.14 49.61 22.39
N ASN A 832 21.57 48.45 21.88
CA ASN A 832 22.21 48.31 20.57
C ASN A 832 21.12 48.27 19.48
N LYS A 833 21.05 49.35 18.71
CA LYS A 833 20.03 49.57 17.68
C LYS A 833 20.07 48.52 16.56
N GLU A 834 21.24 47.95 16.28
CA GLU A 834 21.44 46.95 15.24
C GLU A 834 20.98 45.56 15.70
N GLU A 835 21.33 45.17 16.92
CA GLU A 835 20.85 43.94 17.56
C GLU A 835 19.32 43.96 17.77
N PHE A 836 18.77 45.08 18.21
CA PHE A 836 17.32 45.25 18.39
C PHE A 836 16.56 45.17 17.06
N ASN A 837 17.09 45.79 16.00
CA ASN A 837 16.49 45.69 14.67
C ASN A 837 16.59 44.27 14.10
N ASN A 838 17.70 43.57 14.33
CA ASN A 838 17.84 42.17 13.93
C ASN A 838 16.86 41.25 14.68
N LEU A 839 16.66 41.44 15.98
CA LEU A 839 15.66 40.71 16.76
C LEU A 839 14.25 41.01 16.25
N LYS A 840 13.93 42.29 16.02
CA LYS A 840 12.64 42.72 15.47
C LYS A 840 12.38 42.13 14.09
N ASN A 841 13.39 42.04 13.23
CA ASN A 841 13.29 41.42 11.91
C ASN A 841 13.15 39.90 12.00
N LYS A 842 13.82 39.22 12.95
CA LYS A 842 13.63 37.79 13.18
C LYS A 842 12.22 37.47 13.68
N ILE A 843 11.73 38.22 14.67
CA ILE A 843 10.35 38.10 15.18
C ILE A 843 9.34 38.40 14.06
N LYS A 844 9.59 39.44 13.26
CA LYS A 844 8.76 39.77 12.11
C LYS A 844 8.77 38.66 11.06
N ASN A 845 9.92 38.07 10.75
CA ASN A 845 9.99 36.96 9.79
C ASN A 845 9.26 35.70 10.29
N ILE A 846 9.35 35.38 11.59
CA ILE A 846 8.56 34.29 12.20
C ILE A 846 7.06 34.60 12.10
N SER A 847 6.67 35.84 12.40
CA SER A 847 5.29 36.31 12.30
C SER A 847 4.79 36.32 10.86
N ASP A 848 5.59 36.74 9.89
CA ASP A 848 5.23 36.80 8.47
C ASP A 848 5.13 35.37 7.90
N LYS A 849 6.00 34.45 8.32
CA LYS A 849 5.91 33.01 8.01
C LYS A 849 4.64 32.40 8.59
N PHE A 850 4.28 32.73 9.83
CA PHE A 850 3.02 32.33 10.45
C PHE A 850 1.80 32.91 9.71
N ILE A 851 1.80 34.20 9.37
CA ILE A 851 0.69 34.84 8.63
C ILE A 851 0.52 34.21 7.25
N ASN A 852 1.61 33.83 6.57
CA ASN A 852 1.55 33.15 5.27
C ASN A 852 1.11 31.68 5.38
N ASP A 853 1.52 30.96 6.44
CA ASP A 853 1.08 29.57 6.70
C ASP A 853 -0.34 29.50 7.28
N THR A 854 -0.84 30.61 7.84
CA THR A 854 -2.20 30.74 8.40
C THR A 854 -3.13 31.55 7.49
N ASP A 855 -2.73 31.89 6.28
CA ASP A 855 -3.59 32.67 5.38
C ASP A 855 -4.83 31.82 5.09
N LEU A 856 -5.97 32.26 5.65
CA LEU A 856 -7.27 31.57 5.76
C LEU A 856 -7.98 31.42 4.39
N ASN A 857 -7.23 31.14 3.34
CA ASN A 857 -7.73 30.96 1.99
C ASN A 857 -7.76 29.46 1.64
N PHE A 858 -8.92 29.07 1.12
CA PHE A 858 -9.30 27.73 0.69
C PHE A 858 -8.15 26.97 0.02
N GLU A 859 -7.80 25.79 0.55
CA GLU A 859 -7.08 24.82 -0.29
C GLU A 859 -8.05 24.29 -1.36
N GLU A 860 -7.61 24.31 -2.62
CA GLU A 860 -8.42 23.91 -3.78
C GLU A 860 -8.83 22.42 -3.73
N ASN A 861 -8.09 21.60 -2.97
CA ASN A 861 -8.42 20.20 -2.68
C ASN A 861 -9.73 20.04 -1.85
N MET A 862 -9.99 20.90 -0.86
CA MET A 862 -11.18 20.83 0.00
C MET A 862 -12.41 21.27 -0.79
N ILE A 863 -12.24 22.23 -1.71
CA ILE A 863 -13.28 22.62 -2.67
C ILE A 863 -13.59 21.45 -3.59
N TYR A 864 -12.57 20.77 -4.12
CA TYR A 864 -12.76 19.56 -4.93
C TYR A 864 -13.59 18.51 -4.18
N TYR A 865 -13.20 18.13 -2.96
CA TYR A 865 -13.95 17.13 -2.19
C TYR A 865 -15.39 17.57 -1.92
N ASN A 866 -15.63 18.85 -1.60
CA ASN A 866 -16.99 19.33 -1.41
C ASN A 866 -17.83 19.23 -2.70
N LEU A 867 -17.27 19.64 -3.84
CA LEU A 867 -17.91 19.57 -5.15
C LEU A 867 -18.14 18.13 -5.61
N LEU A 868 -17.18 17.22 -5.37
CA LEU A 868 -17.28 15.79 -5.66
C LEU A 868 -18.52 15.19 -5.00
N TYR A 869 -18.66 15.34 -3.68
CA TYR A 869 -19.80 14.78 -2.95
C TYR A 869 -21.12 15.55 -3.17
N LEU A 870 -21.07 16.82 -3.59
CA LEU A 870 -22.26 17.58 -3.98
C LEU A 870 -23.00 16.94 -5.15
N GLN A 871 -22.31 16.19 -6.00
CA GLN A 871 -22.91 15.51 -7.16
C GLN A 871 -24.05 14.54 -6.79
N ASN A 872 -24.10 14.04 -5.55
CA ASN A 872 -25.22 13.24 -5.06
C ASN A 872 -26.57 13.99 -5.09
N PHE A 873 -26.53 15.32 -5.12
CA PHE A 873 -27.71 16.19 -5.01
C PHE A 873 -28.07 16.87 -6.34
N ILE A 874 -27.57 16.40 -7.48
CA ILE A 874 -27.89 16.96 -8.80
C ILE A 874 -29.39 16.89 -9.12
N VAL A 875 -30.13 15.95 -8.50
CA VAL A 875 -31.61 15.91 -8.60
C VAL A 875 -32.27 17.13 -7.95
N GLU A 876 -31.68 17.66 -6.89
CA GLU A 876 -32.20 18.82 -6.16
C GLU A 876 -31.83 20.15 -6.84
N ASP A 877 -30.60 20.24 -7.36
CA ASP A 877 -30.10 21.40 -8.11
C ASP A 877 -29.15 20.95 -9.21
N ILE A 878 -29.65 20.92 -10.45
CA ILE A 878 -28.87 20.47 -11.60
C ILE A 878 -27.67 21.38 -11.89
N THR A 879 -27.66 22.64 -11.41
CA THR A 879 -26.52 23.56 -11.58
C THR A 879 -25.27 23.10 -10.82
N ILE A 880 -25.40 22.18 -9.86
CA ILE A 880 -24.26 21.53 -9.19
C ILE A 880 -23.36 20.84 -10.22
N TRP A 881 -23.96 20.17 -11.19
CA TRP A 881 -23.23 19.49 -12.26
C TRP A 881 -22.45 20.49 -13.13
N GLN A 882 -23.08 21.62 -13.44
CA GLN A 882 -22.40 22.73 -14.14
C GLN A 882 -21.21 23.27 -13.33
N LYS A 883 -21.39 23.52 -12.02
CA LYS A 883 -20.31 24.04 -11.16
C LYS A 883 -19.15 23.05 -11.04
N PHE A 884 -19.45 21.75 -10.89
CA PHE A 884 -18.44 20.70 -10.83
C PHE A 884 -17.64 20.63 -12.14
N THR A 885 -18.34 20.62 -13.29
CA THR A 885 -17.69 20.59 -14.61
C THR A 885 -16.87 21.86 -14.87
N GLU A 886 -17.37 23.05 -14.54
CA GLU A 886 -16.63 24.32 -14.63
C GLU A 886 -15.39 24.35 -13.72
N PHE A 887 -15.48 23.81 -12.50
CA PHE A 887 -14.34 23.70 -11.62
C PHE A 887 -13.25 22.82 -12.24
N LEU A 888 -13.60 21.63 -12.73
CA LEU A 888 -12.64 20.73 -13.38
C LEU A 888 -12.05 21.31 -14.66
N MET A 889 -12.83 22.03 -15.47
CA MET A 889 -12.32 22.71 -16.67
C MET A 889 -11.19 23.70 -16.33
N ASN A 890 -11.31 24.40 -15.21
CA ASN A 890 -10.36 25.44 -14.79
C ASN A 890 -9.22 24.93 -13.90
N ASN A 891 -9.40 23.78 -13.22
CA ASN A 891 -8.52 23.29 -12.16
C ASN A 891 -8.16 21.80 -12.33
N LYS A 892 -7.83 21.39 -13.56
CA LYS A 892 -7.60 19.98 -13.94
C LYS A 892 -6.51 19.30 -13.09
N ASP A 893 -5.48 20.05 -12.68
CA ASP A 893 -4.36 19.55 -11.87
C ASP A 893 -4.78 19.17 -10.43
N TYR A 894 -5.97 19.61 -9.99
CA TYR A 894 -6.52 19.36 -8.65
C TYR A 894 -7.59 18.26 -8.61
N TYR A 895 -7.68 17.44 -9.66
CA TYR A 895 -8.51 16.25 -9.65
C TYR A 895 -7.77 15.11 -8.90
N TYR A 896 -8.34 14.64 -7.78
CA TYR A 896 -7.66 13.71 -6.85
C TYR A 896 -8.01 12.22 -7.04
N SER A 897 -8.71 11.85 -8.11
CA SER A 897 -9.10 10.47 -8.45
C SER A 897 -9.65 9.66 -7.26
N ASP A 898 -10.96 9.69 -7.07
CA ASP A 898 -11.65 8.81 -6.11
C ASP A 898 -12.70 7.96 -6.84
N MET A 899 -12.22 7.09 -7.74
CA MET A 899 -13.07 6.34 -8.68
C MET A 899 -14.12 5.47 -7.98
N ILE A 900 -13.83 4.97 -6.77
CA ILE A 900 -14.78 4.18 -5.98
C ILE A 900 -15.96 5.07 -5.58
N ILE A 901 -15.68 6.22 -4.98
CA ILE A 901 -16.73 7.15 -4.55
C ILE A 901 -17.47 7.72 -5.76
N GLU A 902 -16.75 8.16 -6.79
CA GLU A 902 -17.34 8.69 -8.02
C GLU A 902 -18.34 7.71 -8.65
N LYS A 903 -17.95 6.44 -8.77
CA LYS A 903 -18.83 5.38 -9.27
C LYS A 903 -20.05 5.20 -8.37
N LEU A 904 -19.85 5.09 -7.06
CA LEU A 904 -20.94 4.94 -6.09
C LEU A 904 -21.94 6.10 -6.15
N ILE A 905 -21.46 7.33 -6.33
CA ILE A 905 -22.32 8.52 -6.47
C ILE A 905 -23.26 8.35 -7.66
N PHE A 906 -22.72 8.09 -8.85
CA PHE A 906 -23.54 8.05 -10.07
C PHE A 906 -24.41 6.79 -10.17
N GLU A 907 -23.95 5.65 -9.67
CA GLU A 907 -24.77 4.43 -9.60
C GLU A 907 -26.00 4.64 -8.69
N ASN A 908 -25.78 5.15 -7.47
CA ASN A 908 -26.89 5.41 -6.54
C ASN A 908 -27.82 6.53 -7.07
N LEU A 909 -27.27 7.60 -7.64
CA LEU A 909 -28.01 8.72 -8.21
C LEU A 909 -28.97 8.26 -9.31
N PHE A 910 -28.45 7.54 -10.31
CA PHE A 910 -29.25 7.13 -11.47
C PHE A 910 -30.20 5.97 -11.20
N GLU A 911 -29.98 5.19 -10.14
CA GLU A 911 -30.98 4.22 -9.66
C GLU A 911 -32.24 4.91 -9.12
N LYS A 912 -32.12 6.12 -8.55
CA LYS A 912 -33.22 6.83 -7.86
C LYS A 912 -33.85 7.98 -8.67
N ILE A 913 -33.25 8.37 -9.78
CA ILE A 913 -33.77 9.47 -10.63
C ILE A 913 -35.11 9.09 -11.29
N ASP A 914 -36.08 10.02 -11.23
CA ASP A 914 -37.26 10.00 -12.08
C ASP A 914 -36.89 10.50 -13.48
N LYS A 915 -36.83 9.56 -14.43
CA LYS A 915 -36.40 9.81 -15.81
C LYS A 915 -37.24 10.86 -16.54
N ASN A 916 -38.49 11.08 -16.13
CA ASN A 916 -39.39 12.02 -16.80
C ASN A 916 -39.19 13.46 -16.33
N ASN A 917 -38.63 13.65 -15.13
CA ASN A 917 -38.53 14.95 -14.48
C ASN A 917 -37.10 15.48 -14.40
N PHE A 918 -36.09 14.64 -14.65
CA PHE A 918 -34.69 15.05 -14.67
C PHE A 918 -34.29 15.64 -16.03
N ASP A 919 -33.66 16.81 -16.04
CA ASP A 919 -33.20 17.48 -17.27
C ASP A 919 -31.89 16.86 -17.80
N PHE A 920 -32.02 15.70 -18.45
CA PHE A 920 -30.90 15.03 -19.08
C PHE A 920 -30.25 15.86 -20.19
N ASN A 921 -30.96 16.80 -20.84
CA ASN A 921 -30.35 17.62 -21.86
C ASN A 921 -29.30 18.54 -21.25
N PHE A 922 -29.64 19.26 -20.18
CA PHE A 922 -28.70 20.11 -19.47
C PHE A 922 -27.53 19.31 -18.87
N PHE A 923 -27.81 18.13 -18.31
CA PHE A 923 -26.75 17.25 -17.79
C PHE A 923 -25.76 16.84 -18.89
N ILE A 924 -26.28 16.37 -20.03
CA ILE A 924 -25.46 15.92 -21.16
C ILE A 924 -24.71 17.07 -21.83
N ASP A 925 -25.33 18.24 -21.97
CA ASP A 925 -24.67 19.40 -22.59
C ASP A 925 -23.44 19.85 -21.76
N ASN A 926 -23.51 19.83 -20.42
CA ASN A 926 -22.37 20.09 -19.55
C ASN A 926 -21.32 18.97 -19.58
N LEU A 927 -21.76 17.71 -19.64
CA LEU A 927 -20.87 16.56 -19.80
C LEU A 927 -20.06 16.68 -21.08
N ILE A 928 -20.73 17.00 -22.20
CA ILE A 928 -20.11 17.21 -23.51
C ILE A 928 -19.14 18.40 -23.46
N SER A 929 -19.53 19.49 -22.79
CA SER A 929 -18.69 20.67 -22.63
C SER A 929 -17.39 20.35 -21.90
N LEU A 930 -17.46 19.60 -20.78
CA LEU A 930 -16.28 19.16 -20.04
C LEU A 930 -15.41 18.22 -20.88
N TYR A 931 -16.02 17.21 -21.52
CA TYR A 931 -15.33 16.25 -22.37
C TYR A 931 -14.54 16.95 -23.48
N ASN A 932 -15.15 17.91 -24.17
CA ASN A 932 -14.52 18.67 -25.25
C ASN A 932 -13.43 19.66 -24.77
N ASN A 933 -13.53 20.18 -23.54
CA ASN A 933 -12.53 21.08 -22.98
C ASN A 933 -11.29 20.35 -22.46
N ILE A 934 -11.37 19.04 -22.21
CA ILE A 934 -10.27 18.23 -21.71
C ILE A 934 -9.57 17.56 -22.89
N ILE A 935 -8.37 18.04 -23.20
CA ILE A 935 -7.51 17.42 -24.20
C ILE A 935 -6.74 16.30 -23.50
N GLU A 936 -6.99 15.05 -23.90
CA GLU A 936 -6.17 13.92 -23.45
C GLU A 936 -4.72 14.16 -23.85
N LYS A 937 -3.87 14.30 -22.84
CA LYS A 937 -2.44 14.27 -23.06
C LYS A 937 -2.00 12.81 -23.15
N PRO A 938 -1.03 12.49 -24.02
CA PRO A 938 -0.45 11.17 -24.02
C PRO A 938 0.14 10.90 -22.63
N TYR A 939 -0.01 9.66 -22.16
CA TYR A 939 0.67 9.17 -20.97
C TYR A 939 2.14 9.54 -21.08
N LYS A 940 2.55 10.49 -20.24
CA LYS A 940 3.92 10.94 -20.16
C LYS A 940 4.45 10.35 -18.87
N ASP A 941 5.55 9.64 -18.98
CA ASP A 941 6.23 9.17 -17.81
C ASP A 941 5.43 8.19 -16.96
N GLY A 942 4.41 7.49 -17.47
CA GLY A 942 3.57 6.60 -16.64
C GLY A 942 2.65 7.29 -15.66
N VAL A 943 2.67 8.62 -15.61
CA VAL A 943 1.71 9.40 -14.85
C VAL A 943 0.47 9.41 -15.72
N ILE A 944 -0.64 8.85 -15.23
CA ILE A 944 -1.92 9.04 -15.89
C ILE A 944 -2.23 10.52 -15.71
N PRO A 945 -2.25 11.33 -16.79
CA PRO A 945 -2.59 12.74 -16.65
C PRO A 945 -4.00 12.84 -16.05
N ASN A 946 -4.23 13.83 -15.20
CA ASN A 946 -5.55 14.03 -14.59
C ASN A 946 -6.63 14.13 -15.67
N GLU A 947 -6.32 14.69 -16.85
CA GLU A 947 -7.22 14.72 -18.00
C GLU A 947 -7.72 13.33 -18.41
N THR A 948 -6.85 12.32 -18.40
CA THR A 948 -7.19 10.94 -18.73
C THR A 948 -8.04 10.30 -17.63
N LEU A 949 -7.76 10.61 -16.36
CA LEU A 949 -8.61 10.13 -15.25
C LEU A 949 -10.01 10.76 -15.32
N ILE A 950 -10.09 12.06 -15.64
CA ILE A 950 -11.38 12.74 -15.82
C ILE A 950 -12.14 12.12 -17.01
N HIS A 951 -11.48 11.83 -18.14
CA HIS A 951 -12.13 11.14 -19.27
C HIS A 951 -12.67 9.76 -18.89
N ARG A 952 -11.91 8.96 -18.12
CA ARG A 952 -12.39 7.68 -17.58
C ARG A 952 -13.61 7.85 -16.67
N PHE A 953 -13.60 8.86 -15.80
CA PHE A 953 -14.75 9.22 -14.98
C PHE A 953 -15.99 9.56 -15.83
N LEU A 954 -15.82 10.36 -16.88
CA LEU A 954 -16.90 10.72 -17.81
C LEU A 954 -17.44 9.52 -18.59
N ASP A 955 -16.56 8.63 -19.06
CA ASP A 955 -16.94 7.41 -19.74
C ASP A 955 -17.76 6.49 -18.83
N ASN A 956 -17.39 6.38 -17.55
CA ASN A 956 -18.16 5.63 -16.55
C ASN A 956 -19.57 6.20 -16.36
N ILE A 957 -19.72 7.52 -16.29
CA ILE A 957 -21.03 8.17 -16.23
C ILE A 957 -21.86 7.81 -17.48
N ILE A 958 -21.27 7.89 -18.67
CA ILE A 958 -21.95 7.56 -19.93
C ILE A 958 -22.41 6.09 -19.93
N LEU A 959 -21.58 5.16 -19.47
CA LEU A 959 -21.93 3.74 -19.38
C LEU A 959 -23.12 3.50 -18.44
N ILE A 960 -23.18 4.20 -17.31
CA ILE A 960 -24.32 4.15 -16.39
C ILE A 960 -25.58 4.71 -17.08
N LEU A 961 -25.47 5.82 -17.81
CA LEU A 961 -26.57 6.43 -18.56
C LEU A 961 -27.12 5.52 -19.68
N ILE A 962 -26.28 4.73 -20.34
CA ILE A 962 -26.70 3.76 -21.37
C ILE A 962 -27.66 2.71 -20.77
N ASN A 963 -27.42 2.28 -19.54
CA ASN A 963 -28.29 1.32 -18.87
C ASN A 963 -29.68 1.91 -18.50
N LEU A 964 -29.82 3.24 -18.48
CA LEU A 964 -31.09 3.91 -18.18
C LEU A 964 -32.09 3.90 -19.34
N LYS A 965 -31.70 3.58 -20.57
CA LYS A 965 -32.60 3.58 -21.76
C LYS A 965 -33.40 4.90 -21.89
N LEU A 966 -32.69 6.03 -21.97
CA LEU A 966 -33.22 7.38 -22.18
C LEU A 966 -33.72 7.59 -23.63
N ASP A 967 -34.20 8.79 -23.94
CA ASP A 967 -34.61 9.18 -25.31
C ASP A 967 -33.44 9.07 -26.29
N GLU A 968 -33.71 8.52 -27.49
CA GLU A 968 -32.72 8.37 -28.58
C GLU A 968 -32.00 9.67 -28.92
N ASN A 969 -32.65 10.83 -28.81
CA ASN A 969 -32.04 12.13 -29.08
C ASN A 969 -30.94 12.48 -28.07
N ILE A 970 -31.06 12.02 -26.82
CA ILE A 970 -30.03 12.22 -25.79
C ILE A 970 -28.79 11.40 -26.16
N TYR A 971 -28.99 10.15 -26.57
CA TYR A 971 -27.90 9.28 -27.00
C TYR A 971 -27.21 9.80 -28.28
N ASN A 972 -27.97 10.37 -29.22
CA ASN A 972 -27.43 11.01 -30.42
C ASN A 972 -26.49 12.18 -30.11
N LYS A 973 -26.68 12.90 -28.99
CA LYS A 973 -25.72 13.93 -28.56
C LYS A 973 -24.42 13.30 -28.04
N ILE A 974 -24.53 12.21 -27.28
CA ILE A 974 -23.39 11.50 -26.67
C ILE A 974 -22.52 10.79 -27.72
N THR A 975 -23.13 10.24 -28.78
CA THR A 975 -22.38 9.55 -29.86
C THR A 975 -21.39 10.46 -30.61
N SER A 976 -21.46 11.78 -30.41
CA SER A 976 -20.51 12.75 -30.97
C SER A 976 -19.19 12.86 -30.19
N LEU A 977 -19.10 12.30 -28.97
CA LEU A 977 -17.95 12.46 -28.07
C LEU A 977 -16.77 11.54 -28.41
N ASN A 978 -17.03 10.24 -28.60
CA ASN A 978 -16.00 9.23 -28.86
C ASN A 978 -16.56 8.04 -29.64
N GLY A 979 -15.77 7.52 -30.59
CA GLY A 979 -16.12 6.37 -31.42
C GLY A 979 -16.39 5.07 -30.63
N TYR A 980 -15.71 4.87 -29.50
CA TYR A 980 -15.95 3.71 -28.62
C TYR A 980 -17.35 3.75 -28.01
N ILE A 981 -17.70 4.87 -27.36
CA ILE A 981 -19.01 5.10 -26.77
C ILE A 981 -20.11 5.04 -27.83
N ARG A 982 -19.86 5.62 -29.01
CA ARG A 982 -20.76 5.52 -30.16
C ARG A 982 -21.05 4.08 -30.54
N GLY A 983 -20.02 3.24 -30.67
CA GLY A 983 -20.20 1.81 -30.97
C GLY A 983 -21.06 1.07 -29.95
N ILE A 984 -20.90 1.38 -28.65
CA ILE A 984 -21.71 0.78 -27.59
C ILE A 984 -23.18 1.23 -27.70
N ILE A 985 -23.43 2.52 -27.92
CA ILE A 985 -24.78 3.07 -28.09
C ILE A 985 -25.44 2.49 -29.35
N ASP A 986 -24.72 2.44 -30.47
CA ASP A 986 -25.22 1.91 -31.76
C ASP A 986 -25.70 0.47 -31.61
N VAL A 987 -24.97 -0.36 -30.85
CA VAL A 987 -25.32 -1.76 -30.59
C VAL A 987 -26.43 -1.90 -29.54
N LYS A 988 -26.29 -1.27 -28.36
CA LYS A 988 -27.19 -1.49 -27.21
C LYS A 988 -28.49 -0.71 -27.27
N ILE A 989 -28.49 0.47 -27.90
CA ILE A 989 -29.64 1.37 -27.99
C ILE A 989 -30.27 1.29 -29.38
N PHE A 990 -29.48 1.54 -30.43
CA PHE A 990 -30.01 1.62 -31.81
C PHE A 990 -30.15 0.25 -32.51
N ASN A 991 -29.76 -0.85 -31.85
CA ASN A 991 -29.80 -2.21 -32.37
C ASN A 991 -29.18 -2.33 -33.78
N TYR A 992 -28.12 -1.56 -34.03
CA TYR A 992 -27.38 -1.61 -35.28
C TYR A 992 -26.56 -2.90 -35.33
N PHE A 993 -26.80 -3.71 -36.36
CA PHE A 993 -26.06 -4.95 -36.58
C PHE A 993 -25.04 -4.72 -37.69
N LYS A 994 -23.78 -4.54 -37.31
CA LYS A 994 -22.69 -4.35 -38.26
C LYS A 994 -22.56 -5.59 -39.17
N PRO A 995 -22.37 -5.42 -40.48
CA PRO A 995 -22.17 -6.54 -41.40
C PRO A 995 -20.97 -7.42 -41.05
N ILE A 996 -21.19 -8.72 -41.04
CA ILE A 996 -20.20 -9.76 -40.74
C ILE A 996 -20.31 -10.93 -41.71
N LYS A 997 -19.24 -11.72 -41.72
CA LYS A 997 -19.12 -13.00 -42.42
C LYS A 997 -18.90 -14.12 -41.41
N ILE A 998 -19.62 -15.22 -41.57
CA ILE A 998 -19.48 -16.43 -40.75
C ILE A 998 -19.17 -17.61 -41.66
N ILE A 999 -18.07 -18.30 -41.37
CA ILE A 999 -17.69 -19.57 -42.01
C ILE A 999 -17.77 -20.67 -40.96
N ILE A 1000 -18.40 -21.78 -41.31
CA ILE A 1000 -18.43 -22.98 -40.48
C ILE A 1000 -17.37 -23.96 -40.99
N LYS A 1001 -16.48 -24.42 -40.11
CA LYS A 1001 -15.47 -25.45 -40.40
C LYS A 1001 -15.34 -26.38 -39.20
N ASN A 1002 -15.38 -27.70 -39.43
CA ASN A 1002 -15.28 -28.72 -38.38
C ASN A 1002 -16.34 -28.53 -37.27
N GLY A 1003 -17.52 -28.02 -37.63
CA GLY A 1003 -18.58 -27.69 -36.67
C GLY A 1003 -18.33 -26.47 -35.76
N GLU A 1004 -17.27 -25.69 -35.97
CA GLU A 1004 -17.02 -24.41 -35.27
C GLU A 1004 -17.43 -23.21 -36.14
N TYR A 1005 -17.88 -22.13 -35.51
CA TYR A 1005 -18.24 -20.88 -36.18
C TYR A 1005 -17.06 -19.91 -36.14
N PHE A 1006 -16.57 -19.48 -37.31
CA PHE A 1006 -15.53 -18.45 -37.45
C PHE A 1006 -16.17 -17.15 -37.96
N VAL A 1007 -16.07 -16.08 -37.18
CA VAL A 1007 -16.70 -14.78 -37.46
C VAL A 1007 -15.63 -13.78 -37.90
N TYR A 1008 -15.88 -13.11 -39.03
CA TYR A 1008 -15.04 -12.11 -39.65
C TYR A 1008 -15.84 -10.84 -39.91
N ASP A 1009 -15.17 -9.68 -40.00
CA ASP A 1009 -15.76 -8.51 -40.63
C ASP A 1009 -15.77 -8.66 -42.17
N LEU A 1010 -16.31 -7.68 -42.89
CA LEU A 1010 -16.35 -7.72 -44.35
C LEU A 1010 -14.99 -7.49 -45.04
N GLU A 1011 -13.98 -7.00 -44.31
CA GLU A 1011 -12.59 -6.90 -44.79
C GLU A 1011 -11.84 -8.25 -44.61
N ASN A 1012 -12.50 -9.25 -44.03
CA ASN A 1012 -11.95 -10.55 -43.63
C ASN A 1012 -10.99 -10.49 -42.43
N ASN A 1013 -11.04 -9.44 -41.61
CA ASN A 1013 -10.38 -9.45 -40.32
C ASN A 1013 -11.14 -10.40 -39.39
N PHE A 1014 -10.41 -11.31 -38.75
CA PHE A 1014 -10.97 -12.24 -37.78
C PHE A 1014 -11.49 -11.47 -36.55
N ILE A 1015 -12.74 -11.73 -36.15
CA ILE A 1015 -13.34 -11.14 -34.96
C ILE A 1015 -13.28 -12.12 -33.79
N PHE A 1016 -13.85 -13.33 -33.96
CA PHE A 1016 -13.82 -14.39 -32.95
C PHE A 1016 -14.25 -15.75 -33.53
N LYS A 1017 -14.03 -16.84 -32.78
CA LYS A 1017 -14.58 -18.18 -33.05
C LYS A 1017 -15.34 -18.69 -31.83
N THR A 1018 -16.32 -19.57 -32.03
CA THR A 1018 -17.00 -20.29 -30.93
C THR A 1018 -17.62 -21.59 -31.45
N ILE A 1019 -17.81 -22.55 -30.54
CA ILE A 1019 -18.56 -23.79 -30.80
C ILE A 1019 -20.01 -23.71 -30.33
N ASP A 1020 -20.30 -22.79 -29.39
CA ASP A 1020 -21.63 -22.59 -28.82
C ASP A 1020 -22.43 -21.58 -29.64
N ILE A 1021 -23.57 -22.05 -30.15
CA ILE A 1021 -24.51 -21.21 -30.88
C ILE A 1021 -25.17 -20.16 -29.99
N ASN A 1022 -25.36 -20.43 -28.69
CA ASN A 1022 -25.96 -19.43 -27.80
C ASN A 1022 -25.00 -18.27 -27.60
N GLU A 1023 -23.75 -18.56 -27.26
CA GLU A 1023 -22.68 -17.58 -27.13
C GLU A 1023 -22.50 -16.77 -28.42
N LEU A 1024 -22.44 -17.44 -29.58
CA LEU A 1024 -22.37 -16.77 -30.89
C LEU A 1024 -23.50 -15.75 -31.02
N ILE A 1025 -24.74 -16.19 -30.81
CA ILE A 1025 -25.92 -15.38 -31.06
C ILE A 1025 -26.06 -14.25 -30.04
N GLU A 1026 -25.63 -14.45 -28.79
CA GLU A 1026 -25.62 -13.40 -27.78
C GLU A 1026 -24.63 -12.29 -28.10
N LYS A 1027 -23.43 -12.64 -28.60
CA LYS A 1027 -22.44 -11.68 -29.09
C LYS A 1027 -22.91 -10.93 -30.33
N LEU A 1028 -23.60 -11.62 -31.25
CA LEU A 1028 -24.07 -11.02 -32.50
C LEU A 1028 -25.31 -10.14 -32.34
N VAL A 1029 -26.26 -10.54 -31.47
CA VAL A 1029 -27.50 -9.81 -31.22
C VAL A 1029 -27.67 -9.71 -29.70
N PRO A 1030 -27.08 -8.71 -29.02
CA PRO A 1030 -27.14 -8.59 -27.56
C PRO A 1030 -28.57 -8.38 -27.02
N ASN A 1031 -29.43 -7.75 -27.82
CA ASN A 1031 -30.83 -7.48 -27.47
C ASN A 1031 -31.77 -8.59 -27.98
N ASP A 1032 -32.38 -9.37 -27.07
CA ASP A 1032 -33.30 -10.47 -27.42
C ASP A 1032 -34.62 -9.96 -28.05
N ASP A 1033 -35.03 -8.71 -27.82
CA ASP A 1033 -36.31 -8.21 -28.34
C ASP A 1033 -36.26 -7.70 -29.79
N SER A 1034 -35.08 -7.70 -30.43
CA SER A 1034 -34.91 -7.25 -31.81
C SER A 1034 -35.74 -8.11 -32.78
N LYS A 1035 -36.71 -7.49 -33.46
CA LYS A 1035 -37.56 -8.13 -34.47
C LYS A 1035 -37.25 -7.60 -35.87
N VAL A 1036 -37.37 -8.47 -36.85
CA VAL A 1036 -37.33 -8.13 -38.28
C VAL A 1036 -38.53 -8.74 -38.98
N SER A 1037 -39.03 -8.06 -40.00
CA SER A 1037 -40.16 -8.53 -40.79
C SER A 1037 -39.71 -9.03 -42.16
N ARG A 1038 -40.41 -10.03 -42.68
CA ARG A 1038 -40.23 -10.54 -44.03
C ARG A 1038 -41.56 -10.57 -44.74
N ILE A 1039 -41.61 -10.10 -45.99
CA ILE A 1039 -42.83 -10.13 -46.80
C ILE A 1039 -42.64 -11.15 -47.93
N LEU A 1040 -43.55 -12.11 -48.04
CA LEU A 1040 -43.52 -13.18 -49.04
C LEU A 1040 -44.92 -13.42 -49.62
N LYS A 1041 -45.02 -13.97 -50.84
CA LYS A 1041 -46.30 -14.48 -51.35
C LYS A 1041 -46.75 -15.66 -50.47
N PHE A 1042 -48.05 -15.74 -50.19
CA PHE A 1042 -48.66 -16.77 -49.36
C PHE A 1042 -48.24 -18.19 -49.78
N GLN A 1043 -48.18 -18.48 -51.09
CA GLN A 1043 -47.76 -19.79 -51.59
C GLN A 1043 -46.31 -20.15 -51.20
N TYR A 1044 -45.40 -19.17 -51.22
CA TYR A 1044 -44.00 -19.39 -50.86
C TYR A 1044 -43.87 -19.56 -49.36
N LEU A 1045 -44.60 -18.76 -48.57
CA LEU A 1045 -44.65 -18.95 -47.12
C LEU A 1045 -45.19 -20.33 -46.74
N LEU A 1046 -46.27 -20.80 -47.38
CA LEU A 1046 -46.84 -22.11 -47.10
C LEU A 1046 -45.84 -23.24 -47.45
N ASN A 1047 -45.07 -23.07 -48.53
CA ASN A 1047 -44.03 -24.02 -48.93
C ASN A 1047 -42.81 -23.96 -47.99
N ASP A 1048 -42.39 -22.77 -47.56
CA ASP A 1048 -41.32 -22.56 -46.57
C ASP A 1048 -41.63 -23.27 -45.25
N ILE A 1049 -42.88 -23.14 -44.77
CA ILE A 1049 -43.37 -23.83 -43.56
C ILE A 1049 -43.37 -25.35 -43.76
N LYS A 1050 -43.97 -25.85 -44.86
CA LYS A 1050 -44.08 -27.30 -45.12
C LYS A 1050 -42.73 -27.98 -45.26
N ASN A 1051 -41.77 -27.32 -45.91
CA ASN A 1051 -40.45 -27.88 -46.20
C ASN A 1051 -39.40 -27.50 -45.15
N SER A 1052 -39.77 -26.70 -44.14
CA SER A 1052 -38.85 -26.19 -43.11
C SER A 1052 -37.62 -25.48 -43.69
N ILE A 1053 -37.86 -24.64 -44.70
CA ILE A 1053 -36.83 -23.85 -45.38
C ILE A 1053 -37.17 -22.35 -45.31
N LEU A 1054 -36.17 -21.52 -45.56
CA LEU A 1054 -36.26 -20.09 -45.83
C LEU A 1054 -35.85 -19.87 -47.28
N THR A 1055 -36.83 -19.62 -48.15
CA THR A 1055 -36.52 -19.38 -49.57
C THR A 1055 -35.90 -18.00 -49.72
N ILE A 1056 -34.69 -17.87 -50.26
CA ILE A 1056 -34.01 -16.58 -50.56
C ILE A 1056 -33.65 -16.48 -52.04
N SER A 1057 -33.51 -15.26 -52.57
CA SER A 1057 -33.50 -15.02 -54.02
C SER A 1057 -32.12 -14.67 -54.55
N HIS A 1058 -31.83 -15.04 -55.80
CA HIS A 1058 -30.65 -14.53 -56.49
C HIS A 1058 -30.80 -13.01 -56.75
N PRO A 1059 -29.73 -12.21 -56.62
CA PRO A 1059 -29.70 -10.77 -56.89
C PRO A 1059 -30.30 -10.29 -58.23
N TYR A 1060 -30.23 -11.05 -59.33
CA TYR A 1060 -30.76 -10.60 -60.63
C TYR A 1060 -32.29 -10.51 -60.66
N ASN A 1061 -32.98 -11.14 -59.71
CA ASN A 1061 -34.43 -11.01 -59.56
C ASN A 1061 -34.83 -9.69 -58.90
N PHE A 1062 -33.87 -8.87 -58.47
CA PHE A 1062 -34.12 -7.62 -57.77
C PHE A 1062 -34.51 -6.56 -58.81
N GLU A 1063 -35.60 -5.84 -58.55
CA GLU A 1063 -36.10 -4.78 -59.44
C GLU A 1063 -35.14 -3.57 -59.54
N ASP A 1064 -34.25 -3.42 -58.56
CA ASP A 1064 -33.23 -2.38 -58.54
C ASP A 1064 -32.13 -2.70 -59.55
N LYS A 1065 -31.99 -1.83 -60.56
CA LYS A 1065 -31.01 -1.96 -61.64
C LYS A 1065 -29.56 -2.00 -61.15
N ASN A 1066 -29.26 -1.49 -59.95
CA ASN A 1066 -27.91 -1.51 -59.38
C ASN A 1066 -27.63 -2.78 -58.55
N GLU A 1067 -28.67 -3.42 -58.01
CA GLU A 1067 -28.55 -4.69 -57.27
C GLU A 1067 -28.59 -5.91 -58.22
N SER A 1068 -29.14 -5.74 -59.44
CA SER A 1068 -29.27 -6.76 -60.48
C SER A 1068 -28.05 -6.90 -61.42
N ILE A 1069 -26.96 -6.14 -61.19
CA ILE A 1069 -25.73 -6.15 -62.03
C ILE A 1069 -24.80 -7.32 -61.69
N TYR A 1070 -25.09 -8.07 -60.62
CA TYR A 1070 -24.28 -9.22 -60.22
C TYR A 1070 -24.41 -10.37 -61.24
N GLU A 1071 -23.29 -10.94 -61.67
CA GLU A 1071 -23.26 -11.97 -62.72
C GLU A 1071 -24.11 -13.19 -62.32
N PHE A 1072 -25.00 -13.65 -63.22
CA PHE A 1072 -25.96 -14.75 -63.02
C PHE A 1072 -25.32 -16.09 -62.57
N PHE A 1073 -24.01 -16.24 -62.76
CA PHE A 1073 -23.26 -17.46 -62.39
C PHE A 1073 -22.71 -17.42 -60.96
N ASN A 1074 -22.77 -16.27 -60.28
CA ASN A 1074 -22.28 -16.17 -58.91
C ASN A 1074 -23.31 -16.76 -57.93
N LYS A 1075 -22.89 -17.73 -57.12
CA LYS A 1075 -23.73 -18.51 -56.19
C LYS A 1075 -24.14 -17.74 -54.92
N VAL A 1076 -24.56 -16.48 -55.07
CA VAL A 1076 -24.89 -15.58 -53.97
C VAL A 1076 -26.40 -15.36 -53.95
N TYR A 1077 -27.01 -15.60 -52.80
CA TYR A 1077 -28.45 -15.44 -52.60
C TYR A 1077 -28.70 -14.48 -51.45
N VAL A 1078 -29.67 -13.58 -51.60
CA VAL A 1078 -29.91 -12.48 -50.68
C VAL A 1078 -31.36 -12.57 -50.19
N GLY A 1079 -31.52 -12.59 -48.86
CA GLY A 1079 -32.78 -12.46 -48.17
C GLY A 1079 -32.85 -11.09 -47.49
N CYS A 1080 -33.80 -10.26 -47.92
CA CYS A 1080 -34.06 -8.95 -47.32
C CYS A 1080 -35.15 -9.07 -46.24
N PHE A 1081 -34.89 -8.42 -45.09
CA PHE A 1081 -35.81 -8.32 -43.97
C PHE A 1081 -35.96 -6.85 -43.58
N SER A 1082 -37.20 -6.35 -43.49
CA SER A 1082 -37.47 -4.98 -43.07
C SER A 1082 -37.36 -4.84 -41.55
N LYS A 1083 -36.60 -3.86 -41.07
CA LYS A 1083 -36.54 -3.49 -39.64
C LYS A 1083 -37.79 -2.72 -39.20
N THR A 1084 -38.58 -2.17 -40.14
CA THR A 1084 -39.84 -1.49 -39.86
C THR A 1084 -40.98 -2.50 -39.77
N ILE A 1085 -41.44 -2.78 -38.55
CA ILE A 1085 -42.45 -3.83 -38.28
C ILE A 1085 -43.86 -3.26 -37.96
N ASP A 1086 -43.91 -2.02 -37.50
CA ASP A 1086 -45.06 -1.34 -36.87
C ASP A 1086 -45.76 -0.32 -37.78
N LYS A 1087 -45.30 -0.19 -39.02
CA LYS A 1087 -45.87 0.73 -40.02
C LYS A 1087 -46.09 0.03 -41.35
N GLU A 1088 -46.98 0.62 -42.13
CA GLU A 1088 -47.22 0.22 -43.50
C GLU A 1088 -46.12 0.78 -44.40
N ASN A 1089 -45.06 -0.01 -44.60
CA ASN A 1089 -44.03 0.31 -45.57
C ASN A 1089 -44.52 -0.13 -46.97
N ALA A 1090 -45.20 0.78 -47.67
CA ALA A 1090 -45.76 0.56 -49.02
C ALA A 1090 -44.69 0.05 -50.01
N TYR A 1091 -43.45 0.51 -49.84
CA TYR A 1091 -42.33 0.09 -50.68
C TYR A 1091 -41.86 -1.35 -50.39
N ALA A 1092 -41.81 -1.76 -49.12
CA ALA A 1092 -41.54 -3.16 -48.75
C ALA A 1092 -42.60 -4.13 -49.29
N TRP A 1093 -43.84 -3.66 -49.48
CA TRP A 1093 -44.89 -4.43 -50.14
C TRP A 1093 -44.76 -4.49 -51.66
N TRP A 1094 -44.02 -3.57 -52.31
CA TRP A 1094 -43.78 -3.57 -53.75
C TRP A 1094 -42.73 -4.61 -54.15
N LYS A 1095 -41.57 -4.66 -53.47
CA LYS A 1095 -40.50 -5.64 -53.72
C LYS A 1095 -40.88 -7.06 -53.28
N ILE A 1096 -41.47 -7.86 -54.18
CA ILE A 1096 -41.41 -9.33 -54.07
C ILE A 1096 -41.02 -9.91 -55.43
N TYR A 1097 -40.01 -10.77 -55.40
CA TYR A 1097 -39.45 -11.50 -56.54
C TYR A 1097 -40.51 -12.27 -57.36
N GLY A 1098 -40.53 -11.98 -58.68
CA GLY A 1098 -41.13 -12.79 -59.74
C GLY A 1098 -42.60 -12.50 -60.07
N ASP A 1099 -42.88 -12.34 -61.37
CA ASP A 1099 -44.24 -12.34 -61.93
C ASP A 1099 -44.85 -13.76 -61.90
N THR A 1100 -46.12 -13.85 -61.49
CA THR A 1100 -46.92 -15.07 -61.70
C THR A 1100 -48.35 -14.72 -62.07
N SER A 1101 -48.86 -15.43 -63.07
CA SER A 1101 -50.17 -15.29 -63.71
C SER A 1101 -51.37 -15.31 -62.77
N ASP A 1102 -52.42 -14.59 -63.19
CA ASP A 1102 -53.72 -14.30 -62.56
C ASP A 1102 -54.42 -15.44 -61.79
N ASP A 1103 -53.98 -15.71 -60.57
CA ASP A 1103 -54.73 -16.49 -59.59
C ASP A 1103 -54.81 -15.70 -58.28
N ILE A 1104 -56.03 -15.31 -57.88
CA ILE A 1104 -56.30 -14.35 -56.80
C ILE A 1104 -55.71 -14.80 -55.46
N LEU A 1105 -55.63 -16.11 -55.21
CA LEU A 1105 -55.04 -16.67 -53.98
C LEU A 1105 -53.50 -16.76 -54.03
N LYS A 1106 -52.88 -16.82 -55.22
CA LYS A 1106 -51.42 -16.91 -55.38
C LYS A 1106 -50.71 -15.56 -55.22
N ASN A 1107 -51.44 -14.46 -55.34
CA ASN A 1107 -50.90 -13.09 -55.27
C ASN A 1107 -51.05 -12.42 -53.89
N ILE A 1108 -51.57 -13.13 -52.88
CA ILE A 1108 -51.67 -12.59 -51.51
C ILE A 1108 -50.27 -12.47 -50.90
N LYS A 1109 -49.91 -11.27 -50.42
CA LYS A 1109 -48.63 -11.00 -49.75
C LYS A 1109 -48.84 -11.10 -48.24
N VAL A 1110 -47.96 -11.82 -47.55
CA VAL A 1110 -48.02 -12.04 -46.10
C VAL A 1110 -46.73 -11.51 -45.48
N ARG A 1111 -46.87 -10.65 -44.46
CA ARG A 1111 -45.78 -10.19 -43.61
C ARG A 1111 -45.62 -11.12 -42.42
N ILE A 1112 -44.39 -11.52 -42.14
CA ILE A 1112 -44.01 -12.43 -41.06
C ILE A 1112 -43.03 -11.71 -40.17
N LEU A 1113 -43.20 -11.81 -38.85
CA LEU A 1113 -42.25 -11.28 -37.87
C LEU A 1113 -41.35 -12.39 -37.35
N PHE A 1114 -40.05 -12.13 -37.37
CA PHE A 1114 -39.03 -12.99 -36.77
C PHE A 1114 -38.34 -12.23 -35.64
N ASN A 1115 -38.12 -12.91 -34.51
CA ASN A 1115 -37.10 -12.48 -33.56
C ASN A 1115 -35.73 -12.75 -34.21
N LYS A 1116 -34.89 -11.71 -34.32
CA LYS A 1116 -33.60 -11.73 -35.05
C LYS A 1116 -32.64 -12.78 -34.46
N ARG A 1117 -32.55 -12.87 -33.12
CA ARG A 1117 -31.76 -13.86 -32.38
C ARG A 1117 -32.24 -15.29 -32.66
N LYS A 1118 -33.54 -15.56 -32.61
CA LYS A 1118 -34.12 -16.87 -32.96
C LYS A 1118 -33.93 -17.23 -34.44
N LEU A 1119 -34.01 -16.26 -35.35
CA LEU A 1119 -33.80 -16.45 -36.79
C LEU A 1119 -32.37 -16.86 -37.10
N LEU A 1120 -31.38 -16.10 -36.60
CA LEU A 1120 -29.97 -16.41 -36.79
C LEU A 1120 -29.59 -17.75 -36.15
N LYS A 1121 -30.09 -18.01 -34.93
CA LYS A 1121 -29.91 -19.30 -34.24
C LYS A 1121 -30.46 -20.45 -35.08
N SER A 1122 -31.64 -20.29 -35.67
CA SER A 1122 -32.27 -21.32 -36.52
C SER A 1122 -31.43 -21.63 -37.76
N ILE A 1123 -30.92 -20.60 -38.45
CA ILE A 1123 -30.08 -20.73 -39.65
C ILE A 1123 -28.76 -21.45 -39.32
N LEU A 1124 -28.08 -20.99 -38.27
CA LEU A 1124 -26.72 -21.43 -37.97
C LEU A 1124 -26.68 -22.76 -37.20
N SER A 1125 -27.75 -23.12 -36.49
CA SER A 1125 -27.82 -24.36 -35.70
C SER A 1125 -27.65 -25.65 -36.50
N LEU A 1126 -27.88 -25.59 -37.81
CA LEU A 1126 -27.73 -26.72 -38.72
C LEU A 1126 -26.27 -27.00 -39.13
N LYS A 1127 -25.34 -26.09 -38.79
CA LYS A 1127 -23.90 -26.20 -39.02
C LYS A 1127 -23.52 -26.60 -40.44
N ASP A 1128 -24.19 -26.02 -41.43
CA ASP A 1128 -23.99 -26.41 -42.81
C ASP A 1128 -22.73 -25.76 -43.42
N GLU A 1129 -21.71 -26.58 -43.62
CA GLU A 1129 -20.41 -26.17 -44.13
C GLU A 1129 -20.41 -25.86 -45.64
N THR A 1130 -21.48 -26.18 -46.36
CA THR A 1130 -21.61 -25.89 -47.80
C THR A 1130 -21.86 -24.41 -48.09
N PHE A 1131 -22.17 -23.62 -47.05
CA PHE A 1131 -22.46 -22.19 -47.15
C PHE A 1131 -21.39 -21.33 -46.48
N GLU A 1132 -21.24 -20.11 -46.99
CA GLU A 1132 -20.73 -18.97 -46.24
C GLU A 1132 -21.90 -18.04 -45.94
N TYR A 1133 -22.02 -17.61 -44.70
CA TYR A 1133 -23.12 -16.79 -44.23
C TYR A 1133 -22.65 -15.36 -44.05
N TYR A 1134 -23.44 -14.40 -44.48
CA TYR A 1134 -23.21 -12.99 -44.19
C TYR A 1134 -24.49 -12.39 -43.63
N PHE A 1135 -24.35 -11.61 -42.57
CA PHE A 1135 -25.46 -11.00 -41.84
C PHE A 1135 -25.12 -9.54 -41.58
N GLY A 1136 -26.06 -8.62 -41.74
CA GLY A 1136 -25.77 -7.20 -41.60
C GLY A 1136 -26.98 -6.32 -41.83
N ASP A 1137 -27.04 -5.19 -41.14
CA ASP A 1137 -27.89 -4.08 -41.54
C ASP A 1137 -27.24 -3.34 -42.71
N ILE A 1138 -28.03 -2.70 -43.57
CA ILE A 1138 -27.50 -1.91 -44.69
C ILE A 1138 -26.99 -0.53 -44.23
N GLU A 1139 -25.89 -0.08 -44.83
CA GLU A 1139 -25.33 1.26 -44.71
C GLU A 1139 -25.68 2.11 -45.94
N TYR A 1140 -25.97 3.40 -45.72
CA TYR A 1140 -26.30 4.31 -46.81
C TYR A 1140 -25.14 5.24 -47.15
N ILE A 1141 -24.80 5.31 -48.42
CA ILE A 1141 -23.67 6.07 -48.96
C ILE A 1141 -24.13 7.12 -49.99
N LYS A 1142 -23.40 8.24 -50.09
CA LYS A 1142 -23.75 9.40 -50.93
C LYS A 1142 -23.64 9.15 -52.45
N SER A 1143 -22.82 8.19 -52.87
CA SER A 1143 -22.63 7.83 -54.29
C SER A 1143 -22.14 6.40 -54.39
N LYS A 1144 -22.78 5.57 -55.22
CA LYS A 1144 -22.39 4.17 -55.46
C LYS A 1144 -21.67 4.06 -56.81
N GLU A 1145 -20.41 3.61 -56.81
CA GLU A 1145 -19.73 3.15 -58.03
C GLU A 1145 -20.06 1.66 -58.25
N ASN A 1146 -20.09 1.22 -59.52
CA ASN A 1146 -20.45 -0.16 -59.89
C ASN A 1146 -19.41 -1.16 -59.37
N ASN A 1147 -19.64 -1.73 -58.19
CA ASN A 1147 -18.78 -2.77 -57.60
C ASN A 1147 -19.45 -4.16 -57.62
N LYS A 1148 -18.62 -5.20 -57.74
CA LYS A 1148 -18.96 -6.61 -58.01
C LYS A 1148 -18.73 -7.54 -56.81
N GLU A 1149 -18.65 -7.02 -55.58
CA GLU A 1149 -18.29 -7.79 -54.38
C GLU A 1149 -19.49 -8.02 -53.45
N ILE A 1150 -19.43 -9.07 -52.60
CA ILE A 1150 -20.51 -9.42 -51.66
C ILE A 1150 -20.79 -8.30 -50.65
N LYS A 1151 -19.76 -7.54 -50.26
CA LYS A 1151 -19.89 -6.42 -49.31
C LYS A 1151 -20.81 -5.31 -49.85
N ASP A 1152 -20.87 -5.13 -51.16
CA ASP A 1152 -21.66 -4.08 -51.82
C ASP A 1152 -23.18 -4.31 -51.67
N PHE A 1153 -23.59 -5.51 -51.26
CA PHE A 1153 -24.96 -5.81 -50.89
C PHE A 1153 -25.33 -5.28 -49.50
N PHE A 1154 -24.38 -4.84 -48.68
CA PHE A 1154 -24.67 -4.13 -47.44
C PHE A 1154 -24.63 -2.61 -47.62
N GLU A 1155 -24.34 -2.09 -48.82
CA GLU A 1155 -24.28 -0.66 -49.09
C GLU A 1155 -25.35 -0.20 -50.10
N LYS A 1156 -26.04 0.89 -49.81
CA LYS A 1156 -27.12 1.43 -50.65
C LYS A 1156 -27.06 2.96 -50.82
N SER A 1157 -27.60 3.50 -51.91
CA SER A 1157 -27.70 4.97 -52.06
C SER A 1157 -28.58 5.56 -50.96
N ASN A 1158 -28.21 6.73 -50.45
CA ASN A 1158 -29.03 7.56 -49.57
C ASN A 1158 -30.44 7.83 -50.12
N ASP A 1159 -30.63 7.79 -51.45
CA ASP A 1159 -31.96 7.95 -52.07
C ASP A 1159 -32.97 6.89 -51.61
N PHE A 1160 -32.48 5.76 -51.07
CA PHE A 1160 -33.29 4.65 -50.57
C PHE A 1160 -33.25 4.53 -49.04
N GLN A 1161 -32.86 5.59 -48.32
CA GLN A 1161 -32.72 5.59 -46.84
C GLN A 1161 -33.99 5.13 -46.09
N PHE A 1162 -35.15 5.17 -46.74
CA PHE A 1162 -36.44 4.72 -46.20
C PHE A 1162 -36.60 3.18 -46.12
N GLU A 1163 -35.70 2.37 -46.71
CA GLU A 1163 -35.87 0.90 -46.80
C GLU A 1163 -35.50 0.14 -45.51
N ASN A 1164 -34.61 0.69 -44.66
CA ASN A 1164 -34.11 0.15 -43.38
C ASN A 1164 -34.12 -1.40 -43.28
N GLU A 1165 -33.17 -2.04 -43.96
CA GLU A 1165 -33.13 -3.49 -44.14
C GLU A 1165 -32.05 -4.18 -43.31
N PHE A 1166 -32.37 -5.36 -42.81
CA PHE A 1166 -31.43 -6.38 -42.39
C PHE A 1166 -31.31 -7.43 -43.50
N ARG A 1167 -30.08 -7.78 -43.90
CA ARG A 1167 -29.81 -8.72 -44.98
C ARG A 1167 -29.17 -9.99 -44.46
N ILE A 1168 -29.63 -11.10 -45.03
CA ILE A 1168 -29.02 -12.43 -44.91
C ILE A 1168 -28.52 -12.79 -46.29
N ILE A 1169 -27.22 -12.95 -46.44
CA ILE A 1169 -26.61 -13.33 -47.71
C ILE A 1169 -25.94 -14.69 -47.55
N ILE A 1170 -26.24 -15.58 -48.48
CA ILE A 1170 -25.69 -16.93 -48.49
C ILE A 1170 -24.89 -17.10 -49.77
N LYS A 1171 -23.61 -17.43 -49.63
CA LYS A 1171 -22.77 -17.85 -50.74
C LYS A 1171 -22.64 -19.37 -50.70
N CYS A 1172 -23.12 -20.06 -51.73
CA CYS A 1172 -22.98 -21.51 -51.84
C CYS A 1172 -21.60 -21.87 -52.41
N LYS A 1173 -20.92 -22.83 -51.77
CA LYS A 1173 -19.62 -23.33 -52.23
C LYS A 1173 -19.76 -24.30 -53.42
N ASN A 1174 -20.88 -25.02 -53.54
CA ASN A 1174 -21.13 -26.04 -54.56
C ASN A 1174 -22.12 -25.55 -55.66
N GLU A 1175 -21.81 -25.74 -56.95
CA GLU A 1175 -22.68 -25.26 -58.05
C GLU A 1175 -23.93 -26.12 -58.26
N ASN A 1176 -23.87 -27.40 -57.88
CA ASN A 1176 -24.94 -28.37 -58.10
C ASN A 1176 -25.67 -28.70 -56.79
N ASP A 1177 -25.74 -27.75 -55.86
CA ASP A 1177 -26.46 -27.94 -54.61
C ASP A 1177 -27.96 -28.15 -54.91
N ASN A 1178 -28.51 -29.26 -54.43
CA ASN A 1178 -29.90 -29.66 -54.71
C ASN A 1178 -30.96 -28.73 -54.10
N ARG A 1179 -30.54 -27.78 -53.25
CA ARG A 1179 -31.42 -26.76 -52.66
C ARG A 1179 -31.52 -25.50 -53.51
N ILE A 1180 -30.71 -25.39 -54.56
CA ILE A 1180 -30.81 -24.34 -55.57
C ILE A 1180 -31.94 -24.69 -56.53
N ILE A 1181 -32.96 -23.84 -56.56
CA ILE A 1181 -34.09 -23.95 -57.47
C ILE A 1181 -33.79 -23.10 -58.69
N LYS A 1182 -33.76 -23.74 -59.86
CA LYS A 1182 -33.53 -23.08 -61.15
C LYS A 1182 -34.85 -22.68 -61.81
N ASP A 1183 -34.80 -21.66 -62.66
CA ASP A 1183 -35.95 -21.23 -63.47
C ASP A 1183 -36.12 -22.11 -64.73
N ASN A 1184 -37.09 -21.73 -65.58
CA ASN A 1184 -37.39 -22.44 -66.83
C ASN A 1184 -36.25 -22.41 -67.87
N ASN A 1185 -35.21 -21.58 -67.65
CA ASN A 1185 -34.03 -21.45 -68.51
C ASN A 1185 -32.78 -22.12 -67.89
N ASP A 1186 -32.95 -22.92 -66.83
CA ASP A 1186 -31.88 -23.59 -66.07
C ASP A 1186 -30.92 -22.60 -65.35
N ILE A 1187 -31.39 -21.37 -65.08
CA ILE A 1187 -30.64 -20.34 -64.35
C ILE A 1187 -30.95 -20.44 -62.86
N PRO A 1188 -29.95 -20.44 -61.95
CA PRO A 1188 -30.17 -20.44 -60.50
C PRO A 1188 -31.03 -19.26 -60.03
N ASN A 1189 -32.24 -19.54 -59.55
CA ASN A 1189 -33.25 -18.50 -59.27
C ASN A 1189 -33.44 -18.27 -57.76
N LEU A 1190 -33.67 -19.35 -57.01
CA LEU A 1190 -33.93 -19.31 -55.56
C LEU A 1190 -33.04 -20.32 -54.83
N LEU A 1191 -32.80 -20.09 -53.54
CA LEU A 1191 -32.17 -21.04 -52.63
C LEU A 1191 -33.12 -21.34 -51.47
N GLY A 1192 -33.44 -22.62 -51.26
CA GLY A 1192 -34.15 -23.08 -50.08
C GLY A 1192 -33.19 -23.31 -48.91
N LEU A 1193 -32.94 -22.28 -48.09
CA LEU A 1193 -32.04 -22.38 -46.94
C LEU A 1193 -32.72 -23.17 -45.81
N PRO A 1194 -32.20 -24.31 -45.34
CA PRO A 1194 -32.89 -25.08 -44.31
C PRO A 1194 -32.94 -24.32 -42.97
N LEU A 1195 -34.02 -24.49 -42.22
CA LEU A 1195 -34.23 -23.89 -40.90
C LEU A 1195 -34.72 -24.93 -39.88
N ASN A 1196 -34.54 -24.63 -38.59
CA ASN A 1196 -35.26 -25.35 -37.56
C ASN A 1196 -36.78 -25.08 -37.67
N PRO A 1197 -37.63 -26.11 -37.85
CA PRO A 1197 -39.08 -25.93 -38.07
C PRO A 1197 -39.77 -25.13 -36.96
N LYS A 1198 -39.24 -25.18 -35.72
CA LYS A 1198 -39.81 -24.48 -34.55
C LYS A 1198 -39.92 -22.97 -34.75
N ILE A 1199 -39.13 -22.36 -35.63
CA ILE A 1199 -39.20 -20.92 -35.91
C ILE A 1199 -40.58 -20.49 -36.44
N TYR A 1200 -41.25 -21.38 -37.17
CA TYR A 1200 -42.55 -21.10 -37.79
C TYR A 1200 -43.75 -21.28 -36.85
N LYS A 1201 -43.58 -21.95 -35.70
CA LYS A 1201 -44.66 -22.12 -34.69
C LYS A 1201 -45.15 -20.80 -34.09
N TYR A 1202 -44.34 -19.75 -34.17
CA TYR A 1202 -44.58 -18.48 -33.50
C TYR A 1202 -44.94 -17.33 -34.46
N ILE A 1203 -45.22 -17.61 -35.74
CA ILE A 1203 -45.68 -16.56 -36.66
C ILE A 1203 -47.05 -16.06 -36.19
N ASN A 1204 -47.13 -14.77 -35.87
CA ASN A 1204 -48.36 -14.07 -35.55
C ASN A 1204 -48.92 -13.39 -36.81
N LEU A 1205 -50.17 -13.69 -37.16
CA LEU A 1205 -50.89 -13.13 -38.31
C LEU A 1205 -52.06 -12.23 -37.91
N GLU A 1206 -52.22 -11.94 -36.62
CA GLU A 1206 -53.28 -11.09 -36.08
C GLU A 1206 -52.92 -9.59 -36.11
N ASP A 1207 -51.71 -9.24 -36.52
CA ASP A 1207 -51.30 -7.85 -36.68
C ASP A 1207 -52.01 -7.20 -37.88
N LYS A 1208 -52.44 -5.94 -37.74
CA LYS A 1208 -53.07 -5.15 -38.81
C LYS A 1208 -52.21 -5.03 -40.08
N TYR A 1209 -50.89 -5.19 -39.95
CA TYR A 1209 -49.94 -5.14 -41.07
C TYR A 1209 -49.53 -6.53 -41.59
N SER A 1210 -50.22 -7.61 -41.21
CA SER A 1210 -49.88 -8.97 -41.63
C SER A 1210 -50.17 -9.23 -43.11
N PHE A 1211 -51.08 -8.47 -43.72
CA PHE A 1211 -51.53 -8.62 -45.10
C PHE A 1211 -51.47 -7.29 -45.84
N ASN A 1212 -51.31 -7.32 -47.17
CA ASN A 1212 -51.36 -6.11 -47.98
C ASN A 1212 -52.76 -5.46 -47.96
N GLU A 1213 -52.80 -4.14 -48.09
CA GLU A 1213 -54.05 -3.36 -48.20
C GLU A 1213 -54.93 -3.84 -49.36
N GLY A 1214 -56.26 -3.75 -49.18
CA GLY A 1214 -57.27 -4.10 -50.19
C GLY A 1214 -57.73 -5.57 -50.20
N LEU A 1215 -57.23 -6.44 -49.32
CA LEU A 1215 -57.70 -7.83 -49.21
C LEU A 1215 -59.04 -7.95 -48.47
N ASP A 1216 -59.98 -8.71 -49.03
CA ASP A 1216 -61.25 -9.05 -48.38
C ASP A 1216 -61.06 -9.90 -47.11
N GLU A 1217 -61.89 -9.67 -46.09
CA GLU A 1217 -61.77 -10.31 -44.77
C GLU A 1217 -61.96 -11.84 -44.83
N ARG A 1218 -62.77 -12.35 -45.76
CA ARG A 1218 -62.92 -13.79 -45.98
C ARG A 1218 -61.63 -14.40 -46.54
N CYS A 1219 -60.92 -13.67 -47.41
CA CYS A 1219 -59.64 -14.10 -47.95
C CYS A 1219 -58.55 -14.12 -46.86
N LYS A 1220 -58.49 -13.08 -46.01
CA LYS A 1220 -57.58 -13.04 -44.86
C LYS A 1220 -57.81 -14.22 -43.91
N ASN A 1221 -59.07 -14.48 -43.55
CA ASN A 1221 -59.42 -15.60 -42.66
C ASN A 1221 -59.09 -16.96 -43.27
N THR A 1222 -59.25 -17.13 -44.58
CA THR A 1222 -58.87 -18.37 -45.28
C THR A 1222 -57.36 -18.59 -45.25
N VAL A 1223 -56.57 -17.54 -45.52
CA VAL A 1223 -55.10 -17.60 -45.46
C VAL A 1223 -54.62 -17.87 -44.03
N LYS A 1224 -55.19 -17.20 -43.03
CA LYS A 1224 -54.90 -17.47 -41.61
C LYS A 1224 -55.16 -18.93 -41.25
N TYR A 1225 -56.29 -19.48 -41.66
CA TYR A 1225 -56.64 -20.89 -41.40
C TYR A 1225 -55.62 -21.86 -42.02
N LEU A 1226 -55.28 -21.68 -43.30
CA LEU A 1226 -54.35 -22.57 -44.01
C LEU A 1226 -52.91 -22.49 -43.46
N LEU A 1227 -52.45 -21.29 -43.07
CA LEU A 1227 -51.16 -21.12 -42.40
C LEU A 1227 -51.18 -21.75 -41.02
N LYS A 1228 -52.26 -21.59 -40.26
CA LYS A 1228 -52.41 -22.19 -38.93
C LYS A 1228 -52.41 -23.72 -39.01
N GLU A 1229 -53.10 -24.30 -39.98
CA GLU A 1229 -53.09 -25.75 -40.24
C GLU A 1229 -51.68 -26.25 -40.59
N ALA A 1230 -50.92 -25.47 -41.36
CA ALA A 1230 -49.54 -25.80 -41.69
C ALA A 1230 -48.61 -25.68 -40.47
N GLN A 1231 -48.83 -24.71 -39.57
CA GLN A 1231 -48.09 -24.57 -38.32
C GLN A 1231 -48.39 -25.70 -37.34
N ASP A 1232 -49.65 -26.12 -37.22
CA ASP A 1232 -50.07 -27.18 -36.29
C ASP A 1232 -49.52 -28.57 -36.71
N LYS A 1233 -49.10 -28.72 -37.97
CA LYS A 1233 -48.42 -29.92 -38.49
C LYS A 1233 -46.92 -29.97 -38.17
N ILE A 1234 -46.33 -28.87 -37.70
CA ILE A 1234 -44.94 -28.78 -37.20
C ILE A 1234 -44.94 -29.04 -35.70
#